data_AF-A0AAU3EMC2-F1
#
_entry.id   AF-A0AAU3EMC2-F1
#
_cell.length_a   1.000
_cell.length_b   1.000
_cell.length_c   1.000
_cell.angle_alpha   90.00
_cell.angle_beta   90.00
_cell.angle_gamma   90.00
#
_symmetry.space_group_name_H-M   'P 1'
#
loop_
_entity.id
_entity.type
_entity.pdbx_description
1 polymer ?
#
loop_
_entity_poly.entity_id
_entity_poly.type
_entity_poly.pdbx_seq_one_letter_code
_entity_poly.pdbx_strand_id
1 'polypeptide(L)'
;MESGSPFERPLGYVVLCRAENGGTNPAVYSPFTTEQLDEVANKDMTVPHGISRAAAAALPGLWYTLHLPSTLSDLIDTPARILKAAQQLKLDHHILLLPIDVFDARYVDGFFRGLHRTLVVCPDDLLEEARQRSKTMDFALPAMGYASLGDESLTAHWQAIHRHFVPDSEPLGNALTLTRRLDLAPVLLPHRRLARQMGWADDLAEPSLDNGADGLALRAVHGQILLATIARLESEQTSREVAEQRFESTLDEEARSLRFPLTLALPGVAVAYSRTAYSSELRSHSSPLSSEVEPNVWSVALHERSDSAVEDAAIEFAATHHAVATNGLGLMMPPVPRDAFVALAELERHFIGNENPASVRSLMARLDAAASSVWSEDVVELIKRASQLTVFSNFPLGLLTLPGDTSPLTARLPLTYRPLTPLIRTLQHETNTPSSVNLNGRVRVLIAECIPTSDPVGRLSRQGWKVAKETAQAAGDALKIDEVETLTPDALRHAVTEYRPDFLIISAHGSFRGNVAGLVIGDKLCLELGLGLGDTPPVVMLSACHVAPRGAGAVSVTDLLLREGVLAVLGTQVPVRVDRNAMLMVRFLANVVEELKHPGHFATLLDVWHHVQAGNAVNDILGASRSLQNWALKDSGSSIPVLTDFMMNRSKGRLRRGRIYEDTERVLAEIADEMGMGSKVRNWFRRPGYVPESMFYLFVGRPERIHLGHVVSRVESFRLRP
;
A
#
# COMPACT_ATOMS: atom_id res chain seq x y z
N MET A 1 0.06 -36.57 8.22
CA MET A 1 -0.05 -35.45 9.19
C MET A 1 1.37 -35.01 9.46
N GLU A 2 1.89 -34.16 8.59
CA GLU A 2 3.23 -33.62 8.70
C GLU A 2 3.21 -32.55 9.80
N SER A 3 4.19 -32.63 10.70
CA SER A 3 4.41 -31.67 11.77
C SER A 3 4.82 -30.33 11.17
N GLY A 4 3.83 -29.49 10.91
CA GLY A 4 4.06 -28.16 10.40
C GLY A 4 4.59 -27.21 11.48
N SER A 5 5.45 -26.28 11.07
CA SER A 5 5.93 -25.17 11.87
C SER A 5 4.76 -24.38 12.51
N PRO A 6 4.93 -23.76 13.70
CA PRO A 6 3.91 -22.91 14.34
C PRO A 6 3.45 -21.69 13.49
N PHE A 7 4.03 -21.48 12.30
CA PHE A 7 3.62 -20.47 11.31
C PHE A 7 2.74 -21.04 10.18
N GLU A 8 2.54 -22.36 10.09
CA GLU A 8 2.08 -22.99 8.85
C GLU A 8 0.58 -22.94 8.58
N ARG A 9 -0.25 -22.54 9.56
CA ARG A 9 -1.66 -22.24 9.35
C ARG A 9 -2.13 -21.08 10.22
N PRO A 10 -2.39 -19.90 9.63
CA PRO A 10 -2.95 -18.77 10.35
C PRO A 10 -4.36 -19.06 10.89
N LEU A 11 -4.76 -18.30 11.89
CA LEU A 11 -6.09 -18.33 12.47
C LEU A 11 -7.03 -17.43 11.67
N GLY A 12 -8.21 -17.94 11.31
CA GLY A 12 -9.22 -17.19 10.59
C GLY A 12 -10.49 -16.96 11.42
N TYR A 13 -11.10 -15.80 11.22
CA TYR A 13 -12.27 -15.33 11.93
C TYR A 13 -13.38 -14.96 10.97
N VAL A 14 -14.63 -15.07 11.40
CA VAL A 14 -15.79 -14.58 10.65
C VAL A 14 -16.48 -13.48 11.45
N VAL A 15 -16.76 -12.37 10.78
CA VAL A 15 -17.61 -11.30 11.32
C VAL A 15 -18.85 -11.22 10.45
N LEU A 16 -20.01 -11.44 11.05
CA LEU A 16 -21.28 -11.44 10.34
C LEU A 16 -21.97 -10.07 10.41
N CYS A 17 -22.64 -9.68 9.34
CA CYS A 17 -23.53 -8.53 9.30
C CYS A 17 -24.93 -8.90 8.82
N ARG A 18 -25.87 -7.95 8.93
CA ARG A 18 -27.20 -8.08 8.32
C ARG A 18 -27.09 -7.95 6.80
N ALA A 19 -27.94 -8.66 6.07
CA ALA A 19 -28.07 -8.43 4.63
C ALA A 19 -28.71 -7.06 4.37
N GLU A 20 -28.26 -6.38 3.32
CA GLU A 20 -28.89 -5.16 2.84
C GLU A 20 -30.19 -5.51 2.09
N ASN A 21 -31.25 -4.72 2.30
CA ASN A 21 -32.63 -4.93 1.85
C ASN A 21 -32.77 -5.71 0.50
N GLY A 22 -33.01 -7.03 0.55
CA GLY A 22 -33.62 -7.80 -0.55
C GLY A 22 -32.76 -8.16 -1.78
N GLY A 23 -31.43 -7.97 -1.77
CA GLY A 23 -30.57 -8.28 -2.92
C GLY A 23 -29.91 -9.67 -2.87
N THR A 24 -30.47 -10.66 -3.58
CA THR A 24 -30.00 -12.06 -3.66
C THR A 24 -28.73 -12.29 -4.50
N ASN A 25 -27.84 -11.30 -4.66
CA ASN A 25 -26.58 -11.53 -5.37
C ASN A 25 -25.39 -10.72 -4.79
N PRO A 26 -24.46 -11.35 -4.04
CA PRO A 26 -23.28 -10.69 -3.48
C PRO A 26 -22.30 -10.14 -4.53
N ALA A 27 -22.49 -10.45 -5.82
CA ALA A 27 -21.73 -9.88 -6.93
C ALA A 27 -22.10 -8.42 -7.27
N VAL A 28 -23.20 -7.89 -6.71
CA VAL A 28 -23.75 -6.56 -7.04
C VAL A 28 -23.69 -5.61 -5.84
N TYR A 29 -22.53 -5.53 -5.17
CA TYR A 29 -22.23 -4.36 -4.36
C TYR A 29 -21.68 -3.27 -5.29
N SER A 30 -22.54 -2.47 -5.92
CA SER A 30 -22.11 -1.42 -6.86
C SER A 30 -22.34 -0.02 -6.28
N PRO A 31 -21.28 0.69 -5.87
CA PRO A 31 -21.36 2.14 -5.74
C PRO A 31 -20.51 2.79 -6.84
N PHE A 32 -20.71 2.38 -8.10
CA PHE A 32 -20.49 3.33 -9.19
C PHE A 32 -21.85 3.88 -9.57
N THR A 33 -22.15 5.07 -9.10
CA THR A 33 -23.01 5.93 -9.88
C THR A 33 -22.10 7.01 -10.46
N THR A 34 -21.75 6.84 -11.73
CA THR A 34 -21.41 7.98 -12.59
C THR A 34 -22.63 8.88 -12.81
N GLU A 35 -23.81 8.43 -12.39
CA GLU A 35 -25.06 9.17 -12.31
C GLU A 35 -25.21 9.79 -10.90
N GLN A 36 -26.00 10.86 -10.77
CA GLN A 36 -26.37 11.38 -9.44
C GLN A 36 -26.91 10.21 -8.61
N LEU A 37 -26.28 9.92 -7.46
CA LEU A 37 -26.79 8.92 -6.52
C LEU A 37 -28.26 9.26 -6.23
N ASP A 38 -29.19 8.38 -6.60
CA ASP A 38 -30.60 8.53 -6.25
C ASP A 38 -30.74 8.75 -4.73
N GLU A 39 -31.70 9.58 -4.32
CA GLU A 39 -31.95 9.91 -2.90
C GLU A 39 -32.14 8.67 -1.99
N VAL A 40 -32.55 7.54 -2.56
CA VAL A 40 -32.77 6.28 -1.84
C VAL A 40 -31.46 5.52 -1.57
N ALA A 41 -30.55 5.44 -2.56
CA ALA A 41 -29.25 4.78 -2.39
C ALA A 41 -28.35 5.51 -1.39
N ASN A 42 -28.54 6.83 -1.26
CA ASN A 42 -27.79 7.67 -0.34
C ASN A 42 -28.13 7.50 1.15
N LYS A 43 -29.27 6.88 1.51
CA LYS A 43 -29.67 6.75 2.94
C LYS A 43 -28.96 5.61 3.66
N ASP A 44 -28.49 4.60 2.93
CA ASP A 44 -27.90 3.38 3.50
C ASP A 44 -26.36 3.43 3.57
N MET A 45 -25.75 4.58 3.31
CA MET A 45 -24.31 4.81 3.40
C MET A 45 -23.96 6.02 4.29
N THR A 46 -22.72 6.06 4.76
CA THR A 46 -22.14 7.23 5.44
C THR A 46 -21.50 8.19 4.43
N VAL A 47 -21.18 9.40 4.88
CA VAL A 47 -20.39 10.39 4.14
C VAL A 47 -19.17 10.87 4.95
N PRO A 48 -18.06 11.30 4.30
CA PRO A 48 -17.89 11.50 2.86
C PRO A 48 -17.26 10.35 2.05
N HIS A 49 -16.71 9.30 2.65
CA HIS A 49 -16.01 8.23 1.94
C HIS A 49 -16.91 7.06 1.53
N GLY A 50 -18.03 6.84 2.23
CA GLY A 50 -19.05 5.88 1.83
C GLY A 50 -18.82 4.44 2.31
N ILE A 51 -19.12 4.16 3.57
CA ILE A 51 -19.34 2.79 4.08
C ILE A 51 -20.85 2.54 4.21
N SER A 52 -21.33 1.34 3.86
CA SER A 52 -22.74 1.02 4.10
C SER A 52 -23.05 0.77 5.57
N ARG A 53 -24.28 1.09 5.98
CA ARG A 53 -24.72 0.93 7.38
C ARG A 53 -24.67 -0.53 7.85
N ALA A 54 -24.92 -1.49 6.95
CA ALA A 54 -24.82 -2.91 7.26
C ALA A 54 -23.38 -3.32 7.59
N ALA A 55 -22.40 -2.82 6.83
CA ALA A 55 -20.99 -3.05 7.11
C ALA A 55 -20.50 -2.27 8.33
N ALA A 56 -20.99 -1.04 8.53
CA ALA A 56 -20.71 -0.26 9.72
C ALA A 56 -21.16 -0.99 11.00
N ALA A 57 -22.30 -1.67 10.96
CA ALA A 57 -22.80 -2.49 12.07
C ALA A 57 -21.84 -3.63 12.46
N ALA A 58 -20.94 -4.06 11.57
CA ALA A 58 -19.94 -5.09 11.86
C ALA A 58 -18.66 -4.56 12.54
N LEU A 59 -18.46 -3.24 12.59
CA LEU A 59 -17.25 -2.64 13.16
C LEU A 59 -16.91 -3.11 14.58
N PRO A 60 -17.87 -3.29 15.52
CA PRO A 60 -17.55 -3.81 16.85
C PRO A 60 -16.88 -5.18 16.80
N GLY A 61 -17.41 -6.10 15.99
CA GLY A 61 -16.86 -7.43 15.78
C GLY A 61 -15.50 -7.39 15.07
N LEU A 62 -15.36 -6.55 14.04
CA LEU A 62 -14.09 -6.34 13.33
C LEU A 62 -12.99 -5.89 14.30
N TRP A 63 -13.22 -4.84 15.07
CA TRP A 63 -12.27 -4.34 16.07
C TRP A 63 -11.92 -5.39 17.13
N TYR A 64 -12.90 -6.13 17.62
CA TYR A 64 -12.66 -7.21 18.59
C TYR A 64 -11.72 -8.28 18.01
N THR A 65 -11.92 -8.69 16.76
CA THR A 65 -11.09 -9.73 16.12
C THR A 65 -9.62 -9.33 15.92
N LEU A 66 -9.28 -8.04 15.82
CA LEU A 66 -7.87 -7.59 15.78
C LEU A 66 -7.10 -7.88 17.08
N HIS A 67 -7.82 -8.02 18.21
CA HIS A 67 -7.24 -8.32 19.51
C HIS A 67 -7.03 -9.82 19.74
N LEU A 68 -7.58 -10.67 18.86
CA LEU A 68 -7.35 -12.11 18.87
C LEU A 68 -5.99 -12.46 18.21
N PRO A 69 -5.44 -13.65 18.46
CA PRO A 69 -4.22 -14.10 17.79
C PRO A 69 -4.45 -14.22 16.28
N SER A 70 -3.55 -13.74 15.43
CA SER A 70 -3.59 -13.99 13.98
C SER A 70 -2.94 -15.32 13.62
N THR A 71 -1.98 -15.78 14.43
CA THR A 71 -1.20 -16.99 14.18
C THR A 71 -1.01 -17.79 15.46
N LEU A 72 -0.57 -19.05 15.34
CA LEU A 72 -0.28 -19.88 16.51
C LEU A 72 0.96 -19.37 17.27
N SER A 73 1.91 -18.69 16.60
CA SER A 73 3.05 -18.05 17.28
C SER A 73 2.63 -16.94 18.25
N ASP A 74 1.45 -16.35 18.08
CA ASP A 74 0.96 -15.37 19.05
C ASP A 74 0.63 -15.98 20.42
N LEU A 75 0.45 -17.30 20.48
CA LEU A 75 -0.01 -18.04 21.67
C LEU A 75 1.14 -18.52 22.57
N ILE A 76 2.37 -18.53 22.05
CA ILE A 76 3.55 -19.11 22.69
C ILE A 76 4.70 -18.10 22.69
N ASP A 77 5.71 -18.37 23.52
CA ASP A 77 6.95 -17.60 23.51
C ASP A 77 7.72 -17.83 22.20
N THR A 78 8.08 -16.74 21.52
CA THR A 78 8.73 -16.77 20.21
C THR A 78 10.03 -15.95 20.27
N PRO A 79 11.20 -16.51 19.90
CA PRO A 79 12.46 -15.78 19.89
C PRO A 79 12.41 -14.46 19.10
N ALA A 80 13.08 -13.42 19.61
CA ALA A 80 13.06 -12.08 19.02
C ALA A 80 13.55 -12.07 17.57
N ARG A 81 14.55 -12.91 17.22
CA ARG A 81 15.04 -13.07 15.85
C ARG A 81 13.96 -13.54 14.88
N ILE A 82 13.05 -14.41 15.34
CA ILE A 82 11.94 -14.92 14.54
C ILE A 82 10.85 -13.85 14.42
N LEU A 83 10.51 -13.17 15.52
CA LEU A 83 9.57 -12.03 15.51
C LEU A 83 10.03 -10.92 14.56
N LYS A 84 11.33 -10.59 14.58
CA LYS A 84 11.92 -9.59 13.70
C LYS A 84 11.90 -10.03 12.23
N ALA A 85 12.21 -11.30 11.94
CA ALA A 85 12.13 -11.85 10.60
C ALA A 85 10.68 -11.88 10.08
N ALA A 86 9.71 -12.19 10.96
CA ALA A 86 8.28 -12.25 10.61
C ALA A 86 7.70 -10.90 10.16
N GLN A 87 8.31 -9.76 10.53
CA GLN A 87 7.93 -8.43 10.00
C GLN A 87 8.04 -8.36 8.47
N GLN A 88 8.90 -9.19 7.86
CA GLN A 88 9.04 -9.26 6.40
C GLN A 88 7.94 -10.10 5.73
N LEU A 89 7.24 -10.95 6.49
CA LEU A 89 6.25 -11.89 5.98
C LEU A 89 4.83 -11.32 5.88
N LYS A 90 4.54 -10.25 6.63
CA LYS A 90 3.22 -9.59 6.67
C LYS A 90 2.11 -10.59 7.04
N LEU A 91 2.08 -10.95 8.32
CA LEU A 91 1.16 -11.95 8.87
C LEU A 91 -0.18 -11.29 9.20
N ASP A 92 -1.08 -11.25 8.21
CA ASP A 92 -2.37 -10.56 8.36
C ASP A 92 -3.31 -11.22 9.37
N HIS A 93 -4.19 -10.42 9.96
CA HIS A 93 -5.38 -10.92 10.63
C HIS A 93 -6.41 -11.35 9.58
N HIS A 94 -6.63 -12.65 9.43
CA HIS A 94 -7.59 -13.16 8.44
C HIS A 94 -9.02 -13.06 8.96
N ILE A 95 -9.78 -12.11 8.42
CA ILE A 95 -11.16 -11.83 8.84
C ILE A 95 -12.08 -11.90 7.61
N LEU A 96 -13.08 -12.77 7.66
CA LEU A 96 -14.08 -12.88 6.63
C LEU A 96 -15.34 -12.10 7.05
N LEU A 97 -15.58 -10.94 6.41
CA LEU A 97 -16.79 -10.15 6.59
C LEU A 97 -17.88 -10.62 5.62
N LEU A 98 -19.01 -11.11 6.14
CA LEU A 98 -20.11 -11.63 5.31
C LEU A 98 -21.49 -11.31 5.90
N PRO A 99 -22.51 -11.06 5.07
CA PRO A 99 -23.91 -11.17 5.50
C PRO A 99 -24.25 -12.60 5.94
N ILE A 100 -25.13 -12.74 6.94
CA ILE A 100 -25.59 -14.06 7.42
C ILE A 100 -26.20 -14.93 6.30
N ASP A 101 -26.90 -14.32 5.35
CA ASP A 101 -27.58 -15.03 4.25
C ASP A 101 -26.61 -15.85 3.39
N VAL A 102 -25.38 -15.38 3.25
CA VAL A 102 -24.32 -16.03 2.45
C VAL A 102 -23.29 -16.76 3.31
N PHE A 103 -23.52 -16.83 4.63
CA PHE A 103 -22.68 -17.59 5.55
C PHE A 103 -22.96 -19.09 5.39
N ASP A 104 -22.39 -19.68 4.33
CA ASP A 104 -22.48 -21.09 4.00
C ASP A 104 -21.10 -21.68 3.65
N ALA A 105 -21.04 -23.01 3.56
CA ALA A 105 -19.79 -23.74 3.34
C ALA A 105 -19.08 -23.35 2.03
N ARG A 106 -19.80 -22.95 0.97
CA ARG A 106 -19.18 -22.63 -0.34
C ARG A 106 -18.25 -21.44 -0.24
N TYR A 107 -18.65 -20.41 0.51
CA TYR A 107 -17.85 -19.21 0.71
C TYR A 107 -16.77 -19.40 1.77
N VAL A 108 -17.12 -20.06 2.87
CA VAL A 108 -16.20 -20.33 3.98
C VAL A 108 -15.06 -21.27 3.55
N ASP A 109 -15.34 -22.34 2.81
CA ASP A 109 -14.33 -23.29 2.36
C ASP A 109 -13.28 -22.65 1.44
N GLY A 110 -13.70 -21.70 0.60
CA GLY A 110 -12.79 -20.95 -0.28
C GLY A 110 -11.83 -20.06 0.49
N PHE A 111 -12.36 -19.25 1.41
CA PHE A 111 -11.56 -18.33 2.23
C PHE A 111 -10.64 -19.07 3.20
N PHE A 112 -11.15 -20.10 3.88
CA PHE A 112 -10.40 -20.85 4.90
C PHE A 112 -9.45 -21.91 4.35
N ARG A 113 -9.18 -21.91 3.03
CA ARG A 113 -8.19 -22.82 2.45
C ARG A 113 -6.79 -22.52 3.01
N GLY A 114 -6.32 -23.35 3.93
CA GLY A 114 -5.04 -23.17 4.62
C GLY A 114 -5.12 -22.37 5.93
N LEU A 115 -6.33 -22.02 6.38
CA LEU A 115 -6.58 -21.31 7.64
C LEU A 115 -7.33 -22.20 8.64
N HIS A 116 -7.14 -21.95 9.93
CA HIS A 116 -7.97 -22.54 10.99
C HIS A 116 -9.29 -21.77 11.14
N ARG A 117 -10.42 -22.49 11.19
CA ARG A 117 -11.74 -21.91 11.50
C ARG A 117 -11.86 -21.71 13.00
N THR A 118 -11.67 -20.48 13.45
CA THR A 118 -11.51 -20.21 14.89
C THR A 118 -12.83 -19.78 15.54
N LEU A 119 -13.31 -18.57 15.24
CA LEU A 119 -14.45 -17.96 15.92
C LEU A 119 -15.33 -17.19 14.92
N VAL A 120 -16.63 -17.20 15.18
CA VAL A 120 -17.64 -16.37 14.50
C VAL A 120 -18.17 -15.34 15.50
N VAL A 121 -18.18 -14.06 15.13
CA VAL A 121 -18.83 -12.99 15.90
C VAL A 121 -19.93 -12.34 15.07
N CYS A 122 -21.06 -12.03 15.70
CA CYS A 122 -22.24 -11.54 14.99
C CYS A 122 -23.13 -10.63 15.85
N PRO A 123 -24.05 -9.87 15.23
CA PRO A 123 -25.17 -9.24 15.94
C PRO A 123 -25.94 -10.26 16.79
N ASP A 124 -26.41 -9.84 17.97
CA ASP A 124 -27.03 -10.73 18.95
C ASP A 124 -28.34 -11.37 18.46
N ASP A 125 -29.09 -10.69 17.60
CA ASP A 125 -30.29 -11.22 16.92
C ASP A 125 -29.99 -12.35 15.94
N LEU A 126 -28.76 -12.45 15.43
CA LEU A 126 -28.31 -13.49 14.50
C LEU A 126 -27.59 -14.64 15.19
N LEU A 127 -27.41 -14.57 16.52
CA LEU A 127 -26.52 -15.48 17.27
C LEU A 127 -26.93 -16.95 17.18
N GLU A 128 -28.21 -17.25 17.30
CA GLU A 128 -28.68 -18.64 17.29
C GLU A 128 -28.44 -19.31 15.93
N GLU A 129 -28.76 -18.59 14.85
CA GLU A 129 -28.49 -19.05 13.49
C GLU A 129 -26.98 -19.20 13.22
N ALA A 130 -26.18 -18.20 13.64
CA ALA A 130 -24.74 -18.24 13.50
C ALA A 130 -24.11 -19.44 14.23
N ARG A 131 -24.59 -19.78 15.44
CA ARG A 131 -24.13 -20.96 16.20
C ARG A 131 -24.44 -22.26 15.50
N GLN A 132 -25.64 -22.41 14.95
CA GLN A 132 -26.03 -23.62 14.23
C GLN A 132 -25.18 -23.81 12.97
N ARG A 133 -24.99 -22.74 12.20
CA ARG A 133 -24.17 -22.75 10.98
C ARG A 133 -22.68 -22.97 11.29
N SER A 134 -22.12 -22.28 12.29
CA SER A 134 -20.71 -22.41 12.66
C SER A 134 -20.36 -23.81 13.16
N LYS A 135 -21.26 -24.44 13.94
CA LYS A 135 -21.11 -25.83 14.39
C LYS A 135 -21.10 -26.81 13.21
N THR A 136 -21.93 -26.57 12.19
CA THR A 136 -21.98 -27.40 10.98
C THR A 136 -20.72 -27.26 10.12
N MET A 137 -20.03 -26.11 10.21
CA MET A 137 -18.79 -25.82 9.49
C MET A 137 -17.52 -26.06 10.32
N ASP A 138 -17.62 -26.76 11.46
CA ASP A 138 -16.52 -27.16 12.32
C ASP A 138 -15.62 -25.99 12.80
N PHE A 139 -16.24 -24.88 13.22
CA PHE A 139 -15.50 -23.83 13.93
C PHE A 139 -15.04 -24.31 15.31
N ALA A 140 -13.80 -23.98 15.68
CA ALA A 140 -13.19 -24.43 16.94
C ALA A 140 -13.87 -23.87 18.20
N LEU A 141 -14.42 -22.65 18.11
CA LEU A 141 -15.16 -22.00 19.19
C LEU A 141 -16.63 -21.73 18.78
N PRO A 142 -17.57 -21.74 19.74
CA PRO A 142 -18.97 -21.38 19.48
C PRO A 142 -19.09 -19.91 19.06
N ALA A 143 -20.09 -19.60 18.23
CA ALA A 143 -20.35 -18.22 17.81
C ALA A 143 -20.74 -17.32 19.00
N MET A 144 -20.34 -16.05 18.95
CA MET A 144 -20.55 -15.06 20.00
C MET A 144 -21.26 -13.79 19.50
N GLY A 145 -22.19 -13.29 20.30
CA GLY A 145 -22.93 -12.06 20.04
C GLY A 145 -22.15 -10.80 20.44
N TYR A 146 -22.39 -9.67 19.77
CA TYR A 146 -21.71 -8.41 20.01
C TYR A 146 -21.85 -7.90 21.45
N ALA A 147 -23.01 -8.07 22.08
CA ALA A 147 -23.23 -7.64 23.46
C ALA A 147 -22.32 -8.34 24.48
N SER A 148 -21.72 -9.49 24.12
CA SER A 148 -20.81 -10.27 24.98
C SER A 148 -19.33 -9.94 24.76
N LEU A 149 -18.99 -9.04 23.82
CA LEU A 149 -17.62 -8.68 23.51
C LEU A 149 -17.05 -7.73 24.57
N GLY A 150 -15.91 -8.10 25.15
CA GLY A 150 -15.24 -7.36 26.23
C GLY A 150 -13.91 -7.99 26.62
N ASP A 151 -13.23 -7.41 27.62
CA ASP A 151 -11.94 -7.89 28.11
C ASP A 151 -12.02 -9.32 28.71
N GLU A 152 -13.14 -9.62 29.38
CA GLU A 152 -13.39 -10.95 29.94
C GLU A 152 -13.52 -12.02 28.86
N SER A 153 -14.35 -11.77 27.83
CA SER A 153 -14.51 -12.70 26.72
C SER A 153 -13.24 -12.80 25.88
N LEU A 154 -12.50 -11.70 25.71
CA LEU A 154 -11.19 -11.70 25.04
C LEU A 154 -10.21 -12.64 25.75
N THR A 155 -10.07 -12.49 27.07
CA THR A 155 -9.21 -13.37 27.88
C THR A 155 -9.65 -14.84 27.78
N ALA A 156 -10.95 -15.10 27.86
CA ALA A 156 -11.50 -16.45 27.72
C ALA A 156 -11.20 -17.06 26.34
N HIS A 157 -11.32 -16.29 25.26
CA HIS A 157 -11.01 -16.73 23.91
C HIS A 157 -9.53 -17.02 23.71
N TRP A 158 -8.62 -16.18 24.21
CA TRP A 158 -7.19 -16.47 24.17
C TRP A 158 -6.84 -17.82 24.83
N GLN A 159 -7.42 -18.09 26.00
CA GLN A 159 -7.23 -19.37 26.69
C GLN A 159 -7.84 -20.55 25.92
N ALA A 160 -9.04 -20.39 25.37
CA ALA A 160 -9.71 -21.44 24.62
C ALA A 160 -8.99 -21.77 23.30
N ILE A 161 -8.51 -20.75 22.57
CA ILE A 161 -7.71 -20.92 21.35
C ILE A 161 -6.40 -21.64 21.67
N HIS A 162 -5.69 -21.22 22.73
CA HIS A 162 -4.47 -21.90 23.18
C HIS A 162 -4.74 -23.39 23.49
N ARG A 163 -5.73 -23.69 24.34
CA ARG A 163 -6.08 -25.07 24.72
C ARG A 163 -6.48 -25.94 23.53
N HIS A 164 -7.06 -25.34 22.50
CA HIS A 164 -7.51 -26.08 21.32
C HIS A 164 -6.35 -26.39 20.35
N PHE A 165 -5.50 -25.41 20.03
CA PHE A 165 -4.50 -25.54 18.97
C PHE A 165 -3.09 -25.89 19.45
N VAL A 166 -2.71 -25.48 20.67
CA VAL A 166 -1.35 -25.69 21.22
C VAL A 166 -1.39 -26.13 22.69
N PRO A 167 -2.15 -27.18 23.05
CA PRO A 167 -2.34 -27.60 24.45
C PRO A 167 -1.05 -28.01 25.17
N ASP A 168 -0.05 -28.47 24.43
CA ASP A 168 1.20 -29.01 24.97
C ASP A 168 2.27 -27.92 25.23
N SER A 169 2.00 -26.67 24.84
CA SER A 169 2.90 -25.53 25.07
C SER A 169 2.49 -24.72 26.29
N GLU A 170 3.43 -24.00 26.90
CA GLU A 170 3.09 -23.04 27.94
C GLU A 170 2.42 -21.81 27.31
N PRO A 171 1.28 -21.33 27.86
CA PRO A 171 0.60 -20.17 27.33
C PRO A 171 1.42 -18.91 27.56
N LEU A 172 1.50 -18.06 26.55
CA LEU A 172 2.10 -16.74 26.70
C LEU A 172 1.35 -15.95 27.78
N GLY A 173 2.09 -15.54 28.81
CA GLY A 173 1.60 -14.75 29.93
C GLY A 173 1.06 -13.38 29.52
N ASN A 174 0.51 -12.66 30.51
CA ASN A 174 -0.11 -11.34 30.40
C ASN A 174 -1.29 -11.25 29.42
N ALA A 175 -2.45 -10.79 29.90
CA ALA A 175 -3.64 -10.65 29.06
C ALA A 175 -3.59 -9.33 28.25
N LEU A 176 -3.93 -9.41 26.97
CA LEU A 176 -4.24 -8.22 26.17
C LEU A 176 -5.66 -7.77 26.50
N THR A 177 -5.87 -6.46 26.70
CA THR A 177 -7.21 -5.87 26.81
C THR A 177 -7.60 -5.18 25.50
N LEU A 178 -8.90 -4.95 25.31
CA LEU A 178 -9.41 -4.18 24.20
C LEU A 178 -8.80 -2.77 24.21
N THR A 179 -8.38 -2.32 23.04
CA THR A 179 -7.98 -0.93 22.80
C THR A 179 -9.25 -0.11 22.68
N ARG A 180 -9.51 0.76 23.65
CA ARG A 180 -10.71 1.61 23.66
C ARG A 180 -10.47 2.84 22.81
N ARG A 181 -9.29 3.44 22.79
CA ARG A 181 -8.96 4.58 21.91
C ARG A 181 -8.64 4.12 20.48
N LEU A 182 -9.61 4.18 19.58
CA LEU A 182 -9.48 3.74 18.20
C LEU A 182 -8.55 4.63 17.37
N ASP A 183 -8.54 5.94 17.65
CA ASP A 183 -7.66 6.94 17.04
C ASP A 183 -6.17 6.66 17.31
N LEU A 184 -5.87 6.02 18.45
CA LEU A 184 -4.52 5.62 18.86
C LEU A 184 -4.21 4.15 18.54
N ALA A 185 -5.21 3.36 18.14
CA ALA A 185 -5.04 1.93 17.88
C ALA A 185 -4.00 1.58 16.81
N PRO A 186 -3.81 2.37 15.72
CA PRO A 186 -2.80 2.09 14.71
C PRO A 186 -1.36 2.02 15.26
N VAL A 187 -1.06 2.73 16.34
CA VAL A 187 0.24 2.66 17.03
C VAL A 187 0.18 1.74 18.25
N LEU A 188 -0.90 1.79 19.02
CA LEU A 188 -1.03 1.07 20.28
C LEU A 188 -1.15 -0.43 20.11
N LEU A 189 -2.03 -0.91 19.23
CA LEU A 189 -2.31 -2.34 19.15
C LEU A 189 -1.09 -3.15 18.67
N PRO A 190 -0.37 -2.75 17.60
CA PRO A 190 0.87 -3.42 17.22
C PRO A 190 1.90 -3.41 18.36
N HIS A 191 2.10 -2.27 19.04
CA HIS A 191 3.05 -2.15 20.14
C HIS A 191 2.69 -3.06 21.31
N ARG A 192 1.41 -3.09 21.73
CA ARG A 192 0.95 -3.94 22.84
C ARG A 192 1.07 -5.43 22.53
N ARG A 193 0.84 -5.82 21.27
CA ARG A 193 1.08 -7.20 20.82
C ARG A 193 2.55 -7.57 20.90
N LEU A 194 3.44 -6.68 20.44
CA LEU A 194 4.88 -6.86 20.58
C LEU A 194 5.32 -6.90 22.05
N ALA A 195 4.85 -5.97 22.87
CA ALA A 195 5.12 -5.91 24.30
C ALA A 195 4.73 -7.21 25.00
N ARG A 196 3.60 -7.82 24.61
CA ARG A 196 3.18 -9.11 25.16
C ARG A 196 4.15 -10.24 24.80
N GLN A 197 4.56 -10.31 23.53
CA GLN A 197 5.55 -11.28 23.05
C GLN A 197 6.91 -11.09 23.71
N MET A 198 7.30 -9.85 24.00
CA MET A 198 8.58 -9.51 24.62
C MET A 198 8.54 -9.49 26.16
N GLY A 199 7.39 -9.75 26.77
CA GLY A 199 7.22 -9.76 28.24
C GLY A 199 7.22 -8.38 28.92
N TRP A 200 6.98 -7.29 28.19
CA TRP A 200 6.94 -5.92 28.72
C TRP A 200 5.59 -5.59 29.36
N ALA A 201 5.34 -6.11 30.57
CA ALA A 201 4.03 -6.01 31.24
C ALA A 201 3.52 -4.56 31.40
N ASP A 202 4.41 -3.61 31.69
CA ASP A 202 4.07 -2.18 31.88
C ASP A 202 3.52 -1.52 30.61
N ASP A 203 3.86 -2.06 29.43
CA ASP A 203 3.46 -1.55 28.14
C ASP A 203 2.15 -2.16 27.61
N LEU A 204 1.55 -3.07 28.38
CA LEU A 204 0.25 -3.67 28.05
C LEU A 204 -0.93 -2.85 28.55
N ALA A 205 -0.71 -1.98 29.54
CA ALA A 205 -1.73 -1.10 30.08
C ALA A 205 -2.25 -0.15 29.00
N GLU A 206 -3.56 0.10 29.05
CA GLU A 206 -4.14 1.13 28.20
C GLU A 206 -3.67 2.51 28.68
N PRO A 207 -3.19 3.39 27.78
CA PRO A 207 -2.76 4.72 28.18
C PRO A 207 -3.92 5.55 28.76
N SER A 208 -3.58 6.50 29.64
CA SER A 208 -4.56 7.45 30.16
C SER A 208 -5.14 8.32 29.04
N LEU A 209 -6.33 8.87 29.27
CA LEU A 209 -7.02 9.74 28.30
C LEU A 209 -6.20 10.98 27.90
N ASP A 210 -5.28 11.42 28.77
CA ASP A 210 -4.42 12.59 28.59
C ASP A 210 -3.18 12.31 27.71
N ASN A 211 -2.89 11.04 27.40
CA ASN A 211 -1.74 10.68 26.59
C ASN A 211 -2.03 10.97 25.10
N GLY A 212 -1.24 11.86 24.50
CA GLY A 212 -1.25 12.07 23.05
C GLY A 212 -0.60 10.92 22.27
N ALA A 213 -0.87 10.87 20.96
CA ALA A 213 -0.28 9.89 20.04
C ALA A 213 1.26 9.95 20.02
N ASP A 214 1.81 11.15 20.20
CA ASP A 214 3.24 11.48 20.13
C ASP A 214 4.10 10.67 21.13
N GLY A 215 3.74 10.72 22.41
CA GLY A 215 4.44 9.96 23.45
C GLY A 215 4.33 8.44 23.27
N LEU A 216 3.24 7.96 22.67
CA LEU A 216 3.03 6.55 22.37
C LEU A 216 3.85 6.09 21.17
N ALA A 217 3.97 6.93 20.14
CA ALA A 217 4.79 6.65 18.98
C ALA A 217 6.27 6.51 19.35
N LEU A 218 6.80 7.41 20.19
CA LEU A 218 8.18 7.30 20.69
C LEU A 218 8.41 6.00 21.46
N ARG A 219 7.46 5.60 22.32
CA ARG A 219 7.52 4.34 23.06
C ARG A 219 7.50 3.13 22.11
N ALA A 220 6.63 3.16 21.11
CA ALA A 220 6.53 2.09 20.12
C ALA A 220 7.81 1.98 19.27
N VAL A 221 8.42 3.11 18.89
CA VAL A 221 9.74 3.15 18.23
C VAL A 221 10.81 2.53 19.13
N HIS A 222 10.83 2.88 20.42
CA HIS A 222 11.75 2.28 21.38
C HIS A 222 11.56 0.75 21.46
N GLY A 223 10.32 0.26 21.50
CA GLY A 223 10.02 -1.17 21.42
C GLY A 223 10.59 -1.84 20.16
N GLN A 224 10.49 -1.18 19.00
CA GLN A 224 11.07 -1.68 17.76
C GLN A 224 12.61 -1.71 17.78
N ILE A 225 13.26 -0.75 18.45
CA ILE A 225 14.71 -0.72 18.64
C ILE A 225 15.13 -1.87 19.56
N LEU A 226 14.42 -2.09 20.66
CA LEU A 226 14.68 -3.22 21.58
C LEU A 226 14.53 -4.56 20.87
N LEU A 227 13.45 -4.76 20.12
CA LEU A 227 13.23 -5.97 19.32
C LEU A 227 14.41 -6.21 18.36
N ALA A 228 14.82 -5.19 17.60
CA ALA A 228 15.93 -5.32 16.66
C ALA A 228 17.28 -5.63 17.36
N THR A 229 17.52 -5.00 18.51
CA THR A 229 18.72 -5.20 19.32
C THR A 229 18.81 -6.64 19.83
N ILE A 230 17.73 -7.14 20.44
CA ILE A 230 17.67 -8.51 20.97
C ILE A 230 17.75 -9.51 19.81
N ALA A 231 17.01 -9.29 18.73
CA ALA A 231 17.05 -10.14 17.53
C ALA A 231 18.45 -10.26 16.93
N ARG A 232 19.23 -9.17 16.91
CA ARG A 232 20.61 -9.17 16.43
C ARG A 232 21.52 -9.97 17.35
N LEU A 233 21.45 -9.73 18.65
CA LEU A 233 22.27 -10.45 19.64
C LEU A 233 21.97 -11.96 19.65
N GLU A 234 20.70 -12.33 19.52
CA GLU A 234 20.27 -13.73 19.33
C GLU A 234 20.83 -14.32 18.03
N SER A 235 20.77 -13.58 16.92
CA SER A 235 21.26 -14.05 15.61
C SER A 235 22.78 -14.20 15.56
N GLU A 236 23.51 -13.42 16.37
CA GLU A 236 24.96 -13.53 16.54
C GLU A 236 25.37 -14.66 17.52
N GLN A 237 24.40 -15.38 18.11
CA GLN A 237 24.63 -16.44 19.12
C GLN A 237 25.52 -15.97 20.28
N THR A 238 25.37 -14.71 20.68
CA THR A 238 26.21 -14.14 21.73
C THR A 238 25.83 -14.77 23.08
N SER A 239 26.81 -15.21 23.90
CA SER A 239 26.51 -15.68 25.26
C SER A 239 25.84 -14.57 26.06
N ARG A 240 25.03 -14.92 27.07
CA ARG A 240 24.28 -13.94 27.86
C ARG A 240 25.19 -12.86 28.45
N GLU A 241 26.34 -13.24 29.01
CA GLU A 241 27.27 -12.30 29.64
C GLU A 241 27.84 -11.29 28.62
N VAL A 242 28.16 -11.76 27.42
CA VAL A 242 28.69 -10.90 26.35
C VAL A 242 27.58 -10.04 25.73
N ALA A 243 26.35 -10.57 25.65
CA ALA A 243 25.19 -9.84 25.16
C ALA A 243 24.84 -8.68 26.12
N GLU A 244 24.87 -8.92 27.43
CA GLU A 244 24.67 -7.89 28.46
C GLU A 244 25.75 -6.79 28.36
N GLN A 245 27.01 -7.13 28.12
CA GLN A 245 28.10 -6.16 27.93
C GLN A 245 27.97 -5.33 26.64
N ARG A 246 27.43 -5.93 25.57
CA ARG A 246 27.28 -5.28 24.24
C ARG A 246 25.92 -4.62 24.04
N PHE A 247 25.00 -4.73 25.00
CA PHE A 247 23.61 -4.33 24.79
C PHE A 247 23.49 -2.84 24.45
N GLU A 248 24.08 -1.96 25.26
CA GLU A 248 23.99 -0.50 25.05
C GLU A 248 24.60 -0.06 23.71
N SER A 249 25.77 -0.58 23.34
CA SER A 249 26.41 -0.23 22.07
C SER A 249 25.60 -0.74 20.86
N THR A 250 25.00 -1.93 20.97
CA THR A 250 24.13 -2.48 19.93
C THR A 250 22.83 -1.69 19.84
N LEU A 251 22.25 -1.30 20.97
CA LEU A 251 21.05 -0.45 21.05
C LEU A 251 21.27 0.88 20.33
N ASP A 252 22.41 1.53 20.55
CA ASP A 252 22.77 2.80 19.89
C ASP A 252 22.99 2.64 18.39
N GLU A 253 23.53 1.51 17.94
CA GLU A 253 23.66 1.18 16.52
C GLU A 253 22.29 0.96 15.85
N GLU A 254 21.41 0.18 16.49
CA GLU A 254 20.07 -0.07 16.01
C GLU A 254 19.22 1.20 16.04
N ALA A 255 19.30 2.03 17.08
CA ALA A 255 18.57 3.29 17.17
C ALA A 255 18.87 4.25 16.00
N ARG A 256 20.10 4.20 15.44
CA ARG A 256 20.53 5.01 14.29
C ARG A 256 20.13 4.41 12.94
N SER A 257 20.09 3.08 12.84
CA SER A 257 19.94 2.37 11.57
C SER A 257 18.55 1.75 11.36
N LEU A 258 17.76 1.59 12.43
CA LEU A 258 16.46 0.93 12.41
C LEU A 258 15.56 1.54 11.34
N ARG A 259 14.93 0.64 10.59
CA ARG A 259 13.81 0.94 9.71
C ARG A 259 12.67 -0.03 9.97
N PHE A 260 11.44 0.45 9.83
CA PHE A 260 10.23 -0.34 10.01
C PHE A 260 9.14 0.09 9.02
N PRO A 261 8.21 -0.81 8.65
CA PRO A 261 7.04 -0.45 7.86
C PRO A 261 6.16 0.56 8.61
N LEU A 262 5.73 1.62 7.93
CA LEU A 262 4.83 2.63 8.50
C LEU A 262 3.54 2.71 7.67
N THR A 263 2.41 2.72 8.38
CA THR A 263 1.07 2.86 7.82
C THR A 263 0.52 4.23 8.16
N LEU A 264 -0.03 4.95 7.18
CA LEU A 264 -0.65 6.25 7.41
C LEU A 264 -2.09 6.20 6.89
N ALA A 265 -3.06 6.50 7.74
CA ALA A 265 -4.42 6.81 7.31
C ALA A 265 -4.54 8.32 7.17
N LEU A 266 -4.85 8.79 5.96
CA LEU A 266 -4.94 10.20 5.64
C LEU A 266 -6.31 10.46 4.98
N PRO A 267 -7.36 10.70 5.80
CA PRO A 267 -8.71 10.84 5.29
C PRO A 267 -8.88 12.15 4.52
N GLY A 268 -9.79 12.14 3.55
CA GLY A 268 -10.05 13.32 2.73
C GLY A 268 -10.65 12.97 1.38
N VAL A 269 -11.56 13.83 0.94
CA VAL A 269 -12.28 13.69 -0.32
C VAL A 269 -12.17 14.97 -1.12
N ALA A 270 -11.91 14.84 -2.43
CA ALA A 270 -11.84 15.98 -3.33
C ALA A 270 -13.17 16.74 -3.36
N VAL A 271 -13.08 18.08 -3.38
CA VAL A 271 -14.27 18.96 -3.37
C VAL A 271 -15.15 18.73 -4.61
N ALA A 272 -14.55 18.48 -5.77
CA ALA A 272 -15.29 18.21 -6.99
C ALA A 272 -16.06 16.89 -6.90
N TYR A 273 -15.43 15.80 -6.46
CA TYR A 273 -16.11 14.54 -6.18
C TYR A 273 -17.29 14.72 -5.23
N SER A 274 -17.07 15.34 -4.06
CA SER A 274 -18.15 15.54 -3.06
C SER A 274 -19.34 16.31 -3.65
N ARG A 275 -19.07 17.29 -4.52
CA ARG A 275 -20.12 18.08 -5.19
C ARG A 275 -20.94 17.29 -6.20
N THR A 276 -20.32 16.31 -6.85
CA THR A 276 -20.94 15.48 -7.89
C THR A 276 -21.63 14.26 -7.29
N ALA A 277 -21.01 13.61 -6.30
CA ALA A 277 -21.52 12.39 -5.68
C ALA A 277 -22.71 12.67 -4.75
N TYR A 278 -22.69 13.76 -3.97
CA TYR A 278 -23.65 13.99 -2.89
C TYR A 278 -24.55 15.21 -3.10
N SER A 279 -25.81 15.09 -2.69
CA SER A 279 -26.78 16.19 -2.63
C SER A 279 -26.36 17.28 -1.63
N SER A 280 -26.97 18.47 -1.70
CA SER A 280 -26.73 19.54 -0.73
C SER A 280 -27.00 19.10 0.70
N GLU A 281 -28.06 18.33 0.92
CA GLU A 281 -28.49 17.84 2.22
C GLU A 281 -27.45 16.87 2.79
N LEU A 282 -26.98 15.89 2.02
CA LEU A 282 -25.96 14.94 2.47
C LEU A 282 -24.62 15.62 2.75
N ARG A 283 -24.24 16.60 1.93
CA ARG A 283 -23.05 17.43 2.21
C ARG A 283 -23.20 18.26 3.49
N SER A 284 -24.41 18.59 3.92
CA SER A 284 -24.63 19.25 5.21
C SER A 284 -24.48 18.29 6.40
N HIS A 285 -24.66 16.99 6.19
CA HIS A 285 -24.36 15.94 7.19
C HIS A 285 -22.86 15.63 7.26
N SER A 286 -22.10 15.89 6.20
CA SER A 286 -20.63 15.86 6.28
C SER A 286 -20.14 17.05 7.10
N SER A 287 -20.07 16.87 8.41
CA SER A 287 -19.18 17.67 9.24
C SER A 287 -17.75 17.48 8.73
N PRO A 288 -16.88 18.51 8.78
CA PRO A 288 -15.45 18.24 8.72
C PRO A 288 -15.14 17.15 9.75
N LEU A 289 -14.35 16.14 9.37
CA LEU A 289 -13.64 15.33 10.35
C LEU A 289 -12.90 16.34 11.24
N SER A 290 -13.45 16.64 12.42
CA SER A 290 -13.05 17.85 13.15
C SER A 290 -11.62 17.65 13.67
N SER A 291 -10.85 18.71 13.84
CA SER A 291 -9.57 18.64 14.55
C SER A 291 -9.76 18.56 16.07
N GLU A 292 -11.01 18.68 16.56
CA GLU A 292 -11.41 18.68 17.97
C GLU A 292 -12.41 17.53 18.21
N VAL A 293 -12.06 16.32 17.80
CA VAL A 293 -12.93 15.14 18.01
C VAL A 293 -12.82 14.72 19.47
N GLU A 294 -13.97 14.49 20.13
CA GLU A 294 -14.00 13.60 21.27
C GLU A 294 -13.26 12.30 20.91
N PRO A 295 -12.45 11.73 21.81
CA PRO A 295 -11.76 10.47 21.58
C PRO A 295 -12.65 9.42 20.90
N ASN A 296 -12.22 8.84 19.78
CA ASN A 296 -13.02 7.78 19.16
C ASN A 296 -12.89 6.51 19.99
N VAL A 297 -13.90 6.25 20.83
CA VAL A 297 -13.85 5.13 21.79
C VAL A 297 -14.51 3.88 21.20
N TRP A 298 -13.97 2.70 21.39
CA TRP A 298 -14.62 1.45 21.02
C TRP A 298 -15.91 1.22 21.82
N SER A 299 -17.01 0.87 21.13
CA SER A 299 -18.23 0.38 21.77
C SER A 299 -19.03 -0.53 20.84
N VAL A 300 -19.93 -1.34 21.39
CA VAL A 300 -20.84 -2.19 20.61
C VAL A 300 -21.83 -1.37 19.76
N ALA A 301 -22.10 -0.13 20.17
CA ALA A 301 -22.98 0.83 19.47
C ALA A 301 -22.21 1.78 18.52
N LEU A 302 -20.97 1.43 18.13
CA LEU A 302 -20.12 2.30 17.27
C LEU A 302 -20.84 2.75 15.98
N HIS A 303 -21.64 1.86 15.41
CA HIS A 303 -22.38 2.07 14.17
C HIS A 303 -23.58 3.03 14.28
N GLU A 304 -24.02 3.34 15.50
CA GLU A 304 -25.13 4.27 15.78
C GLU A 304 -24.66 5.73 15.89
N ARG A 305 -23.33 5.96 15.80
CA ARG A 305 -22.73 7.30 15.88
C ARG A 305 -22.91 8.09 14.58
N SER A 306 -22.44 9.33 14.60
CA SER A 306 -22.37 10.18 13.40
C SER A 306 -21.52 9.53 12.31
N ASP A 307 -21.81 9.88 11.06
CA ASP A 307 -21.14 9.35 9.88
C ASP A 307 -19.62 9.54 9.95
N SER A 308 -19.18 10.72 10.38
CA SER A 308 -17.76 11.02 10.61
C SER A 308 -17.11 10.01 11.55
N ALA A 309 -17.71 9.76 12.71
CA ALA A 309 -17.14 8.84 13.71
C ALA A 309 -17.13 7.38 13.23
N VAL A 310 -18.14 6.98 12.46
CA VAL A 310 -18.20 5.65 11.84
C VAL A 310 -17.13 5.51 10.76
N GLU A 311 -16.93 6.52 9.91
CA GLU A 311 -15.89 6.50 8.89
C GLU A 311 -14.49 6.53 9.51
N ASP A 312 -14.25 7.36 10.52
CA ASP A 312 -12.99 7.38 11.26
C ASP A 312 -12.68 6.02 11.86
N ALA A 313 -13.65 5.40 12.53
CA ALA A 313 -13.48 4.05 13.11
C ALA A 313 -13.15 2.98 12.06
N ALA A 314 -13.70 3.09 10.85
CA ALA A 314 -13.43 2.17 9.75
C ALA A 314 -12.04 2.40 9.12
N ILE A 315 -11.62 3.67 8.99
CA ILE A 315 -10.31 4.04 8.48
C ILE A 315 -9.20 3.67 9.49
N GLU A 316 -9.44 3.94 10.77
CA GLU A 316 -8.59 3.53 11.90
C GLU A 316 -8.47 2.01 11.96
N PHE A 317 -9.56 1.27 11.72
CA PHE A 317 -9.53 -0.20 11.64
C PHE A 317 -8.60 -0.66 10.51
N ALA A 318 -8.76 -0.09 9.30
CA ALA A 318 -7.94 -0.46 8.14
C ALA A 318 -6.44 -0.19 8.37
N ALA A 319 -6.11 0.98 8.93
CA ALA A 319 -4.73 1.31 9.28
C ALA A 319 -4.18 0.41 10.39
N THR A 320 -4.98 0.11 11.42
CA THR A 320 -4.59 -0.76 12.52
C THR A 320 -4.35 -2.19 12.05
N HIS A 321 -5.27 -2.74 11.25
CA HIS A 321 -5.16 -4.07 10.67
C HIS A 321 -3.84 -4.24 9.91
N HIS A 322 -3.50 -3.30 9.03
CA HIS A 322 -2.25 -3.33 8.28
C HIS A 322 -0.99 -3.11 9.15
N ALA A 323 -1.05 -2.19 10.12
CA ALA A 323 0.05 -1.96 11.05
C ALA A 323 0.36 -3.22 11.90
N VAL A 324 -0.69 -3.91 12.36
CA VAL A 324 -0.58 -5.19 13.08
C VAL A 324 0.01 -6.27 12.16
N ALA A 325 -0.49 -6.39 10.92
CA ALA A 325 -0.02 -7.39 9.95
C ALA A 325 1.48 -7.28 9.66
N THR A 326 2.00 -6.05 9.61
CA THR A 326 3.43 -5.78 9.36
C THR A 326 4.27 -5.79 10.64
N ASN A 327 3.63 -5.91 11.82
CA ASN A 327 4.23 -5.63 13.13
C ASN A 327 5.06 -4.32 13.10
N GLY A 328 4.54 -3.35 12.34
CA GLY A 328 5.10 -2.02 12.14
C GLY A 328 4.35 -1.01 13.00
N LEU A 329 4.37 0.25 12.57
CA LEU A 329 3.62 1.33 13.22
C LEU A 329 2.55 1.88 12.28
N GLY A 330 1.49 2.41 12.86
CA GLY A 330 0.42 3.09 12.14
C GLY A 330 0.07 4.42 12.79
N LEU A 331 -0.42 5.37 11.99
CA LEU A 331 -0.96 6.64 12.48
C LEU A 331 -2.23 7.02 11.74
N MET A 332 -3.17 7.61 12.48
CA MET A 332 -4.26 8.39 11.91
C MET A 332 -3.78 9.84 11.77
N MET A 333 -3.73 10.33 10.53
CA MET A 333 -3.29 11.67 10.18
C MET A 333 -4.46 12.65 10.23
N PRO A 334 -4.21 13.96 10.43
CA PRO A 334 -5.25 14.96 10.24
C PRO A 334 -5.79 14.91 8.81
N PRO A 335 -7.08 15.22 8.58
CA PRO A 335 -7.67 15.21 7.26
C PRO A 335 -6.96 16.11 6.27
N VAL A 336 -6.92 15.69 5.01
CA VAL A 336 -6.33 16.49 3.92
C VAL A 336 -7.12 17.78 3.75
N PRO A 337 -6.45 18.95 3.78
CA PRO A 337 -7.11 20.23 3.52
C PRO A 337 -7.79 20.26 2.14
N ARG A 338 -8.97 20.87 2.07
CA ARG A 338 -9.71 21.03 0.80
C ARG A 338 -8.87 21.75 -0.26
N ASP A 339 -8.10 22.75 0.16
CA ASP A 339 -7.24 23.53 -0.74
C ASP A 339 -6.09 22.70 -1.33
N ALA A 340 -5.65 21.64 -0.66
CA ALA A 340 -4.65 20.72 -1.19
C ALA A 340 -5.20 19.93 -2.38
N PHE A 341 -6.45 19.43 -2.31
CA PHE A 341 -7.11 18.82 -3.47
C PHE A 341 -7.31 19.82 -4.62
N VAL A 342 -7.66 21.07 -4.32
CA VAL A 342 -7.79 22.12 -5.34
C VAL A 342 -6.45 22.38 -6.03
N ALA A 343 -5.37 22.55 -5.26
CA ALA A 343 -4.02 22.75 -5.80
C ALA A 343 -3.57 21.55 -6.65
N LEU A 344 -3.87 20.33 -6.22
CA LEU A 344 -3.58 19.12 -6.98
C LEU A 344 -4.36 19.08 -8.31
N ALA A 345 -5.66 19.39 -8.27
CA ALA A 345 -6.49 19.41 -9.48
C ALA A 345 -6.01 20.47 -10.49
N GLU A 346 -5.49 21.60 -10.01
CA GLU A 346 -4.89 22.63 -10.87
C GLU A 346 -3.55 22.15 -11.47
N LEU A 347 -2.72 21.47 -10.68
CA LEU A 347 -1.49 20.84 -11.15
C LEU A 347 -1.79 19.83 -12.26
N GLU A 348 -2.70 18.88 -12.05
CA GLU A 348 -3.11 17.89 -13.03
C GLU A 348 -3.65 18.53 -14.32
N ARG A 349 -4.51 19.56 -14.19
CA ARG A 349 -5.04 20.33 -15.34
C ARG A 349 -3.94 21.05 -16.12
N HIS A 350 -2.89 21.53 -15.46
CA HIS A 350 -1.79 22.25 -16.13
C HIS A 350 -1.06 21.36 -17.16
N PHE A 351 -0.90 20.07 -16.87
CA PHE A 351 -0.27 19.12 -17.78
C PHE A 351 -1.09 18.83 -19.05
N ILE A 352 -2.41 19.05 -19.07
CA ILE A 352 -3.24 18.84 -20.25
C ILE A 352 -2.99 19.93 -21.32
N GLY A 353 -2.70 21.16 -20.87
CA GLY A 353 -2.59 22.33 -21.74
C GLY A 353 -1.18 22.48 -22.34
N ASN A 354 -0.25 23.01 -21.54
CA ASN A 354 1.11 23.29 -21.99
C ASN A 354 2.08 23.18 -20.81
N GLU A 355 2.74 22.03 -20.71
CA GLU A 355 3.70 21.72 -19.63
C GLU A 355 4.86 22.72 -19.65
N ASN A 356 4.90 23.61 -18.64
CA ASN A 356 6.03 24.49 -18.40
C ASN A 356 6.72 24.12 -17.08
N PRO A 357 8.00 23.72 -17.08
CA PRO A 357 8.72 23.32 -15.87
C PRO A 357 8.66 24.36 -14.73
N ALA A 358 8.73 25.65 -15.04
CA ALA A 358 8.66 26.70 -14.03
C ALA A 358 7.27 26.78 -13.36
N SER A 359 6.21 26.63 -14.17
CA SER A 359 4.83 26.61 -13.69
C SER A 359 4.53 25.35 -12.88
N VAL A 360 5.00 24.18 -13.33
CA VAL A 360 4.89 22.92 -12.58
C VAL A 360 5.55 23.04 -11.21
N ARG A 361 6.79 23.56 -11.12
CA ARG A 361 7.46 23.79 -9.83
C ARG A 361 6.68 24.73 -8.92
N SER A 362 6.12 25.81 -9.47
CA SER A 362 5.28 26.75 -8.70
C SER A 362 4.00 26.09 -8.16
N LEU A 363 3.34 25.26 -8.98
CA LEU A 363 2.13 24.54 -8.58
C LEU A 363 2.42 23.44 -7.55
N MET A 364 3.56 22.74 -7.66
CA MET A 364 4.03 21.82 -6.62
C MET A 364 4.31 22.54 -5.30
N ALA A 365 4.98 23.70 -5.33
CA ALA A 365 5.21 24.49 -4.11
C ALA A 365 3.90 24.98 -3.47
N ARG A 366 2.89 25.33 -4.29
CA ARG A 366 1.55 25.67 -3.79
C ARG A 366 0.84 24.46 -3.20
N LEU A 367 0.99 23.27 -3.80
CA LEU A 367 0.47 22.02 -3.26
C LEU A 367 1.08 21.72 -1.89
N ASP A 368 2.41 21.84 -1.76
CA ASP A 368 3.13 21.69 -0.49
C ASP A 368 2.64 22.66 0.57
N ALA A 369 2.46 23.94 0.21
CA ALA A 369 1.95 24.95 1.13
C ALA A 369 0.51 24.64 1.60
N ALA A 370 -0.37 24.25 0.66
CA ALA A 370 -1.77 23.93 0.94
C ALA A 370 -1.94 22.66 1.79
N ALA A 371 -0.99 21.74 1.73
CA ALA A 371 -0.98 20.51 2.51
C ALA A 371 -0.11 20.58 3.77
N SER A 372 0.50 21.73 4.09
CA SER A 372 1.50 21.85 5.17
C SER A 372 1.00 21.37 6.54
N SER A 373 -0.30 21.49 6.83
CA SER A 373 -0.91 21.05 8.08
C SER A 373 -0.92 19.53 8.27
N VAL A 374 -0.64 18.74 7.23
CA VAL A 374 -0.53 17.28 7.38
C VAL A 374 0.78 16.88 8.06
N TRP A 375 1.76 17.79 8.19
CA TRP A 375 3.06 17.48 8.76
C TRP A 375 3.17 17.94 10.21
N SER A 376 3.16 16.99 11.15
CA SER A 376 3.69 17.21 12.51
C SER A 376 5.16 16.80 12.59
N GLU A 377 5.88 17.27 13.62
CA GLU A 377 7.29 16.89 13.84
C GLU A 377 7.44 15.37 13.98
N ASP A 378 6.53 14.73 14.70
CA ASP A 378 6.53 13.29 14.95
C ASP A 378 6.28 12.47 13.69
N VAL A 379 5.32 12.89 12.86
CA VAL A 379 5.07 12.25 11.56
C VAL A 379 6.32 12.33 10.69
N VAL A 380 6.97 13.49 10.66
CA VAL A 380 8.19 13.69 9.88
C VAL A 380 9.32 12.76 10.38
N GLU A 381 9.50 12.64 11.69
CA GLU A 381 10.53 11.76 12.26
C GLU A 381 10.25 10.28 12.00
N LEU A 382 8.99 9.85 12.12
CA LEU A 382 8.58 8.48 11.83
C LEU A 382 8.79 8.14 10.34
N ILE A 383 8.41 9.03 9.43
CA ILE A 383 8.65 8.85 7.99
C ILE A 383 10.16 8.79 7.70
N LYS A 384 11.00 9.56 8.42
CA LYS A 384 12.46 9.47 8.26
C LYS A 384 13.01 8.09 8.62
N ARG A 385 12.34 7.36 9.53
CA ARG A 385 12.69 6.00 9.97
C ARG A 385 11.90 4.90 9.25
N ALA A 386 10.95 5.24 8.38
CA ALA A 386 10.18 4.25 7.66
C ALA A 386 11.04 3.50 6.61
N SER A 387 10.83 2.18 6.49
CA SER A 387 11.37 1.37 5.38
C SER A 387 10.51 1.48 4.12
N GLN A 388 9.19 1.60 4.31
CA GLN A 388 8.17 1.75 3.27
C GLN A 388 6.94 2.46 3.87
N LEU A 389 6.11 3.05 3.01
CA LEU A 389 4.81 3.63 3.39
C LEU A 389 3.66 2.89 2.72
N THR A 390 2.64 2.58 3.52
CA THR A 390 1.32 2.20 3.02
C THR A 390 0.34 3.29 3.45
N VAL A 391 -0.25 3.97 2.47
CA VAL A 391 -1.08 5.16 2.71
C VAL A 391 -2.53 4.84 2.36
N PHE A 392 -3.41 4.85 3.36
CA PHE A 392 -4.85 4.83 3.15
C PHE A 392 -5.32 6.24 2.84
N SER A 393 -5.45 6.58 1.56
CA SER A 393 -5.88 7.91 1.12
C SER A 393 -6.31 7.92 -0.34
N ASN A 394 -7.16 8.89 -0.67
CA ASN A 394 -7.40 9.31 -2.05
C ASN A 394 -6.44 10.42 -2.51
N PHE A 395 -5.64 10.99 -1.60
CA PHE A 395 -4.68 12.05 -1.89
C PHE A 395 -3.27 11.48 -2.07
N PRO A 396 -2.53 11.89 -3.12
CA PRO A 396 -1.20 11.37 -3.42
C PRO A 396 -0.11 12.01 -2.54
N LEU A 397 -0.06 11.63 -1.27
CA LEU A 397 0.92 12.10 -0.28
C LEU A 397 2.38 12.09 -0.79
N GLY A 398 2.74 11.12 -1.64
CA GLY A 398 4.04 10.97 -2.28
C GLY A 398 4.49 12.17 -3.12
N LEU A 399 3.56 12.97 -3.65
CA LEU A 399 3.89 14.19 -4.40
C LEU A 399 4.37 15.34 -3.51
N LEU A 400 4.02 15.32 -2.22
CA LEU A 400 4.43 16.34 -1.29
C LEU A 400 5.91 16.24 -0.95
N THR A 401 6.52 17.37 -0.63
CA THR A 401 7.88 17.44 -0.12
C THR A 401 7.85 17.35 1.40
N LEU A 402 8.50 16.32 1.96
CA LEU A 402 8.63 16.19 3.42
C LEU A 402 9.46 17.37 3.98
N PRO A 403 9.08 17.99 5.11
CA PRO A 403 9.90 19.02 5.75
C PRO A 403 11.38 18.62 5.92
N GLY A 404 12.28 19.43 5.35
CA GLY A 404 13.72 19.19 5.34
C GLY A 404 14.28 18.50 4.08
N ASP A 405 13.39 17.96 3.23
CA ASP A 405 13.74 17.39 1.93
C ASP A 405 13.63 18.44 0.80
N THR A 406 14.14 18.09 -0.39
CA THR A 406 14.09 18.94 -1.61
C THR A 406 13.46 18.21 -2.80
N SER A 407 13.04 16.96 -2.61
CA SER A 407 12.40 16.11 -3.61
C SER A 407 11.10 15.53 -3.04
N PRO A 408 10.11 15.18 -3.89
CA PRO A 408 8.87 14.56 -3.45
C PRO A 408 9.11 13.30 -2.60
N LEU A 409 8.19 13.02 -1.68
CA LEU A 409 8.27 11.90 -0.75
C LEU A 409 8.44 10.55 -1.46
N THR A 410 7.86 10.35 -2.65
CA THR A 410 8.04 9.12 -3.44
C THR A 410 9.50 8.88 -3.85
N ALA A 411 10.36 9.90 -3.88
CA ALA A 411 11.80 9.74 -4.10
C ALA A 411 12.55 9.30 -2.84
N ARG A 412 11.98 9.54 -1.64
CA ARG A 412 12.63 9.24 -0.36
C ARG A 412 12.54 7.76 0.00
N LEU A 413 11.37 7.16 -0.15
CA LEU A 413 11.14 5.76 0.21
C LEU A 413 10.00 5.13 -0.61
N PRO A 414 9.91 3.79 -0.65
CA PRO A 414 8.84 3.09 -1.35
C PRO A 414 7.48 3.40 -0.74
N LEU A 415 6.48 3.67 -1.59
CA LEU A 415 5.15 4.12 -1.19
C LEU A 415 4.06 3.48 -2.06
N THR A 416 3.01 2.98 -1.43
CA THR A 416 1.78 2.49 -2.11
C THR A 416 0.52 3.07 -1.47
N TYR A 417 -0.57 3.11 -2.24
CA TYR A 417 -1.86 3.62 -1.80
C TYR A 417 -2.94 2.54 -1.67
N ARG A 418 -3.78 2.71 -0.66
CA ARG A 418 -5.09 2.08 -0.54
C ARG A 418 -6.16 3.17 -0.67
N PRO A 419 -6.95 3.17 -1.76
CA PRO A 419 -8.03 4.14 -1.92
C PRO A 419 -9.00 4.07 -0.73
N LEU A 420 -9.52 5.22 -0.31
CA LEU A 420 -10.53 5.31 0.74
C LEU A 420 -11.95 5.40 0.19
N THR A 421 -12.11 5.67 -1.11
CA THR A 421 -13.43 5.83 -1.71
C THR A 421 -13.67 4.77 -2.78
N PRO A 422 -14.76 3.99 -2.67
CA PRO A 422 -15.70 3.91 -1.53
C PRO A 422 -15.11 3.14 -0.32
N LEU A 423 -15.36 3.60 0.90
CA LEU A 423 -14.70 3.09 2.12
C LEU A 423 -15.02 1.62 2.44
N ILE A 424 -16.24 1.20 2.13
CA ILE A 424 -16.62 -0.21 2.20
C ILE A 424 -15.69 -1.14 1.41
N ARG A 425 -15.18 -0.70 0.24
CA ARG A 425 -14.27 -1.52 -0.56
C ARG A 425 -12.90 -1.59 0.09
N THR A 426 -12.44 -0.51 0.73
CA THR A 426 -11.24 -0.54 1.57
C THR A 426 -11.38 -1.59 2.66
N LEU A 427 -12.49 -1.59 3.42
CA LEU A 427 -12.72 -2.58 4.47
C LEU A 427 -12.77 -4.02 3.94
N GLN A 428 -13.46 -4.26 2.83
CA GLN A 428 -13.52 -5.58 2.20
C GLN A 428 -12.14 -6.05 1.72
N HIS A 429 -11.34 -5.17 1.12
CA HIS A 429 -9.98 -5.51 0.68
C HIS A 429 -8.99 -5.71 1.83
N GLU A 430 -9.18 -5.02 2.96
CA GLU A 430 -8.34 -5.24 4.15
C GLU A 430 -8.73 -6.50 4.92
N THR A 431 -10.02 -6.80 5.05
CA THR A 431 -10.48 -8.04 5.71
C THR A 431 -10.20 -9.28 4.86
N ASN A 432 -10.49 -9.23 3.55
CA ASN A 432 -10.20 -10.32 2.62
C ASN A 432 -8.77 -10.24 2.04
N THR A 433 -7.76 -10.38 2.89
CA THR A 433 -6.38 -10.23 2.46
C THR A 433 -5.89 -11.43 1.62
N PRO A 434 -5.49 -11.24 0.35
CA PRO A 434 -4.98 -12.32 -0.50
C PRO A 434 -3.58 -12.76 -0.08
N SER A 435 -3.22 -14.02 -0.32
CA SER A 435 -1.86 -14.53 -0.07
C SER A 435 -0.79 -13.74 -0.84
N SER A 436 0.42 -13.66 -0.27
CA SER A 436 1.57 -13.07 -0.96
C SER A 436 1.90 -13.84 -2.25
N VAL A 437 2.29 -13.11 -3.29
CA VAL A 437 2.67 -13.68 -4.59
C VAL A 437 4.17 -13.86 -4.61
N ASN A 438 4.64 -15.07 -4.89
CA ASN A 438 6.04 -15.38 -5.06
C ASN A 438 6.31 -15.80 -6.50
N LEU A 439 7.11 -15.03 -7.21
CA LEU A 439 7.43 -15.26 -8.63
C LEU A 439 8.52 -16.34 -8.82
N ASN A 440 9.10 -16.87 -7.74
CA ASN A 440 10.06 -18.00 -7.77
C ASN A 440 11.21 -17.82 -8.77
N GLY A 441 11.71 -16.58 -8.94
CA GLY A 441 12.82 -16.30 -9.84
C GLY A 441 12.50 -16.30 -11.34
N ARG A 442 11.22 -16.40 -11.74
CA ARG A 442 10.80 -16.30 -13.15
C ARG A 442 9.58 -15.40 -13.30
N VAL A 443 9.57 -14.57 -14.34
CA VAL A 443 8.48 -13.62 -14.59
C VAL A 443 8.01 -13.72 -16.03
N ARG A 444 6.71 -13.84 -16.22
CA ARG A 444 6.03 -13.73 -17.51
C ARG A 444 5.33 -12.39 -17.61
N VAL A 445 5.67 -11.63 -18.64
CA VAL A 445 5.09 -10.31 -18.92
C VAL A 445 4.31 -10.38 -20.23
N LEU A 446 3.06 -9.93 -20.19
CA LEU A 446 2.28 -9.65 -21.40
C LEU A 446 2.26 -8.14 -21.61
N ILE A 447 2.76 -7.69 -22.74
CA ILE A 447 2.57 -6.32 -23.24
C ILE A 447 1.36 -6.36 -24.17
N ALA A 448 0.23 -5.86 -23.69
CA ALA A 448 -0.99 -5.66 -24.46
C ALA A 448 -0.94 -4.29 -25.15
N GLU A 449 -0.66 -4.29 -26.45
CA GLU A 449 -0.60 -3.08 -27.27
C GLU A 449 -1.98 -2.76 -27.83
N CYS A 450 -2.65 -1.82 -27.16
CA CYS A 450 -4.02 -1.41 -27.47
C CYS A 450 -4.09 -0.24 -28.45
N ILE A 451 -2.94 0.30 -28.89
CA ILE A 451 -2.88 1.44 -29.82
C ILE A 451 -2.61 0.92 -31.24
N PRO A 452 -3.43 1.30 -32.24
CA PRO A 452 -3.20 0.91 -33.63
C PRO A 452 -1.82 1.34 -34.15
N THR A 453 -1.23 0.53 -35.04
CA THR A 453 0.08 0.81 -35.66
C THR A 453 0.15 2.14 -36.44
N SER A 454 -1.00 2.65 -36.90
CA SER A 454 -1.12 3.95 -37.57
C SER A 454 -0.92 5.15 -36.62
N ASP A 455 -1.05 4.95 -35.31
CA ASP A 455 -0.92 6.01 -34.32
C ASP A 455 0.58 6.35 -34.04
N PRO A 456 0.97 7.64 -34.03
CA PRO A 456 2.34 8.05 -33.69
C PRO A 456 2.81 7.59 -32.31
N VAL A 457 1.93 7.61 -31.29
CA VAL A 457 2.23 7.14 -29.94
C VAL A 457 2.47 5.64 -29.96
N GLY A 458 1.61 4.88 -30.65
CA GLY A 458 1.76 3.44 -30.83
C GLY A 458 3.06 3.03 -31.53
N ARG A 459 3.57 3.85 -32.46
CA ARG A 459 4.89 3.59 -33.08
C ARG A 459 6.05 3.81 -32.11
N LEU A 460 5.96 4.82 -31.24
CA LEU A 460 6.99 5.13 -30.27
C LEU A 460 7.00 4.14 -29.09
N SER A 461 5.83 3.71 -28.59
CA SER A 461 5.74 2.68 -27.55
C SER A 461 6.41 1.37 -27.99
N ARG A 462 6.11 0.91 -29.21
CA ARG A 462 6.71 -0.30 -29.81
C ARG A 462 8.24 -0.24 -29.92
N GLN A 463 8.84 0.94 -30.08
CA GLN A 463 10.30 1.07 -30.04
C GLN A 463 10.85 0.76 -28.63
N GLY A 464 10.17 1.22 -27.59
CA GLY A 464 10.48 0.85 -26.21
C GLY A 464 10.31 -0.64 -25.94
N TRP A 465 9.21 -1.23 -26.44
CA TRP A 465 8.95 -2.67 -26.29
C TRP A 465 9.98 -3.54 -27.00
N LYS A 466 10.56 -3.07 -28.11
CA LYS A 466 11.70 -3.74 -28.73
C LYS A 466 12.89 -3.85 -27.76
N VAL A 467 13.25 -2.77 -27.07
CA VAL A 467 14.35 -2.76 -26.08
C VAL A 467 14.02 -3.63 -24.86
N ALA A 468 12.76 -3.62 -24.40
CA ALA A 468 12.31 -4.52 -23.33
C ALA A 468 12.49 -6.00 -23.73
N LYS A 469 12.12 -6.37 -24.96
CA LYS A 469 12.29 -7.74 -25.48
C LYS A 469 13.76 -8.12 -25.63
N GLU A 470 14.62 -7.21 -26.08
CA GLU A 470 16.08 -7.44 -26.12
C GLU A 470 16.64 -7.68 -24.69
N THR A 471 16.14 -6.94 -23.70
CA THR A 471 16.49 -7.13 -22.28
C THR A 471 16.05 -8.51 -21.76
N ALA A 472 14.84 -8.94 -22.11
CA ALA A 472 14.33 -10.27 -21.78
C ALA A 472 15.12 -11.40 -22.47
N GLN A 473 15.49 -11.23 -23.74
CA GLN A 473 16.33 -12.19 -24.46
C GLN A 473 17.69 -12.40 -23.76
N ALA A 474 18.31 -11.31 -23.29
CA ALA A 474 19.54 -11.38 -22.50
C ALA A 474 19.33 -11.98 -21.08
N ALA A 475 18.08 -12.02 -20.60
CA ALA A 475 17.71 -12.63 -19.33
C ALA A 475 17.51 -14.15 -19.39
N GLY A 476 17.29 -14.71 -20.59
CA GLY A 476 16.94 -16.12 -20.76
C GLY A 476 15.61 -16.45 -20.07
N ASP A 477 15.53 -17.61 -19.42
CA ASP A 477 14.29 -18.11 -18.80
C ASP A 477 13.80 -17.30 -17.58
N ALA A 478 14.61 -16.38 -17.06
CA ALA A 478 14.23 -15.54 -15.91
C ALA A 478 13.11 -14.55 -16.26
N LEU A 479 13.08 -14.04 -17.50
CA LEU A 479 12.07 -13.09 -17.95
C LEU A 479 11.58 -13.46 -19.35
N LYS A 480 10.29 -13.76 -19.47
CA LYS A 480 9.61 -13.93 -20.76
C LYS A 480 8.70 -12.74 -21.01
N ILE A 481 8.82 -12.12 -22.19
CA ILE A 481 7.92 -11.06 -22.63
C ILE A 481 7.22 -11.51 -23.90
N ASP A 482 5.89 -11.49 -23.87
CA ASP A 482 5.03 -11.64 -25.03
C ASP A 482 4.39 -10.26 -25.35
N GLU A 483 4.45 -9.81 -26.60
CA GLU A 483 3.82 -8.56 -27.07
C GLU A 483 2.69 -8.93 -28.02
N VAL A 484 1.46 -8.52 -27.69
CA VAL A 484 0.25 -8.87 -28.44
C VAL A 484 -0.55 -7.60 -28.72
N GLU A 485 -0.98 -7.43 -29.97
CA GLU A 485 -1.88 -6.34 -30.33
C GLU A 485 -3.32 -6.69 -29.92
N THR A 486 -3.92 -5.85 -29.08
CA THR A 486 -5.24 -6.08 -28.47
C THR A 486 -6.11 -4.83 -28.65
N LEU A 487 -6.64 -4.62 -29.86
CA LEU A 487 -7.42 -3.42 -30.20
C LEU A 487 -8.88 -3.45 -29.72
N THR A 488 -9.29 -4.51 -29.00
CA THR A 488 -10.62 -4.60 -28.38
C THR A 488 -10.51 -5.17 -26.96
N PRO A 489 -11.46 -4.85 -26.05
CA PRO A 489 -11.50 -5.45 -24.72
C PRO A 489 -11.58 -6.99 -24.73
N ASP A 490 -12.29 -7.57 -25.70
CA ASP A 490 -12.36 -9.03 -25.86
C ASP A 490 -11.00 -9.63 -26.24
N ALA A 491 -10.28 -9.00 -27.17
CA ALA A 491 -8.93 -9.44 -27.54
C ALA A 491 -7.96 -9.33 -26.35
N LEU A 492 -8.07 -8.27 -25.55
CA LEU A 492 -7.29 -8.12 -24.32
C LEU A 492 -7.59 -9.25 -23.32
N ARG A 493 -8.87 -9.53 -23.03
CA ARG A 493 -9.27 -10.62 -22.13
C ARG A 493 -8.78 -11.98 -22.63
N HIS A 494 -8.90 -12.22 -23.93
CA HIS A 494 -8.42 -13.45 -24.55
C HIS A 494 -6.90 -13.62 -24.37
N ALA A 495 -6.12 -12.57 -24.66
CA ALA A 495 -4.67 -12.59 -24.48
C ALA A 495 -4.27 -12.80 -23.01
N VAL A 496 -4.94 -12.15 -22.05
CA VAL A 496 -4.66 -12.38 -20.63
C VAL A 496 -4.92 -13.83 -20.24
N THR A 497 -6.03 -14.41 -20.71
CA THR A 497 -6.41 -15.80 -20.43
C THR A 497 -5.44 -16.80 -21.07
N GLU A 498 -5.00 -16.53 -22.30
CA GLU A 498 -4.08 -17.39 -23.06
C GLU A 498 -2.68 -17.40 -22.46
N TYR A 499 -2.12 -16.21 -22.20
CA TYR A 499 -0.72 -16.08 -21.78
C TYR A 499 -0.54 -16.23 -20.26
N ARG A 500 -1.60 -16.02 -19.47
CA ARG A 500 -1.61 -16.04 -17.99
C ARG A 500 -0.41 -15.31 -17.38
N PRO A 501 -0.23 -14.01 -17.69
CA PRO A 501 0.97 -13.28 -17.31
C PRO A 501 1.04 -13.06 -15.79
N ASP A 502 2.25 -12.94 -15.27
CA ASP A 502 2.48 -12.45 -13.91
C ASP A 502 2.33 -10.92 -13.90
N PHE A 503 2.89 -10.25 -14.91
CA PHE A 503 2.72 -8.80 -15.13
C PHE A 503 2.01 -8.53 -16.46
N LEU A 504 0.92 -7.76 -16.41
CA LEU A 504 0.26 -7.22 -17.60
C LEU A 504 0.61 -5.73 -17.76
N ILE A 505 1.28 -5.39 -18.85
CA ILE A 505 1.53 -4.00 -19.25
C ILE A 505 0.51 -3.64 -20.32
N ILE A 506 -0.40 -2.71 -20.02
CA ILE A 506 -1.38 -2.21 -20.99
C ILE A 506 -0.82 -0.93 -21.60
N SER A 507 -0.41 -1.00 -22.87
CA SER A 507 0.00 0.16 -23.64
C SER A 507 -1.20 0.72 -24.38
N ALA A 508 -1.69 1.88 -23.94
CA ALA A 508 -2.92 2.49 -24.42
C ALA A 508 -2.84 4.01 -24.34
N HIS A 509 -3.75 4.70 -25.04
CA HIS A 509 -4.04 6.09 -24.67
C HIS A 509 -4.89 6.08 -23.41
N GLY A 510 -4.66 7.04 -22.51
CA GLY A 510 -5.61 7.30 -21.44
C GLY A 510 -6.59 8.40 -21.83
N SER A 511 -7.73 8.44 -21.15
CA SER A 511 -8.73 9.48 -21.35
C SER A 511 -9.26 9.94 -20.01
N PHE A 512 -9.30 11.26 -19.80
CA PHE A 512 -9.96 11.87 -18.66
C PHE A 512 -11.07 12.78 -19.16
N ARG A 513 -12.34 12.39 -18.94
CA ARG A 513 -13.53 13.15 -19.36
C ARG A 513 -14.54 13.21 -18.21
N GLY A 514 -15.07 14.40 -17.94
CA GLY A 514 -15.93 14.62 -16.77
C GLY A 514 -15.16 14.39 -15.48
N ASN A 515 -15.56 13.38 -14.69
CA ASN A 515 -14.87 12.95 -13.47
C ASN A 515 -14.43 11.47 -13.55
N VAL A 516 -14.09 11.00 -14.75
CA VAL A 516 -13.74 9.60 -15.01
C VAL A 516 -12.46 9.52 -15.83
N ALA A 517 -11.52 8.68 -15.37
CA ALA A 517 -10.26 8.38 -16.02
C ALA A 517 -10.22 6.90 -16.47
N GLY A 518 -10.03 6.68 -17.77
CA GLY A 518 -10.08 5.35 -18.40
C GLY A 518 -9.00 5.14 -19.46
N LEU A 519 -9.09 4.01 -20.15
CA LEU A 519 -8.19 3.61 -21.23
C LEU A 519 -8.93 3.61 -22.57
N VAL A 520 -8.26 4.02 -23.63
CA VAL A 520 -8.75 3.85 -25.00
C VAL A 520 -8.13 2.58 -25.56
N ILE A 521 -8.95 1.57 -25.81
CA ILE A 521 -8.55 0.30 -26.42
C ILE A 521 -9.05 0.30 -27.86
N GLY A 522 -8.12 0.35 -28.82
CA GLY A 522 -8.45 0.65 -30.21
C GLY A 522 -9.03 2.07 -30.32
N ASP A 523 -10.34 2.15 -30.53
CA ASP A 523 -11.11 3.40 -30.61
C ASP A 523 -12.11 3.58 -29.45
N LYS A 524 -12.21 2.60 -28.53
CA LYS A 524 -13.22 2.57 -27.47
C LYS A 524 -12.66 2.97 -26.11
N LEU A 525 -13.31 3.94 -25.46
CA LEU A 525 -13.06 4.24 -24.04
C LEU A 525 -13.60 3.12 -23.15
N CYS A 526 -12.74 2.57 -22.31
CA CYS A 526 -12.99 1.47 -21.40
C CYS A 526 -12.62 1.89 -19.97
N LEU A 527 -13.52 1.61 -19.03
CA LEU A 527 -13.34 1.85 -17.59
C LEU A 527 -13.13 0.53 -16.86
N GLU A 528 -13.95 -0.46 -17.21
CA GLU A 528 -13.86 -1.83 -16.77
C GLU A 528 -13.28 -2.67 -17.91
N LEU A 529 -12.29 -3.50 -17.58
CA LEU A 529 -11.63 -4.39 -18.53
C LEU A 529 -12.27 -5.78 -18.51
N GLY A 530 -12.95 -6.11 -17.42
CA GLY A 530 -13.65 -7.39 -17.25
C GLY A 530 -12.68 -8.56 -17.19
N LEU A 531 -11.51 -8.39 -16.56
CA LEU A 531 -10.51 -9.46 -16.46
C LEU A 531 -10.98 -10.66 -15.61
N GLY A 532 -11.98 -10.46 -14.75
CA GLY A 532 -12.67 -11.50 -13.99
C GLY A 532 -11.92 -12.00 -12.75
N LEU A 533 -12.65 -12.46 -11.74
CA LEU A 533 -12.11 -12.98 -10.49
C LEU A 533 -11.58 -14.42 -10.70
N GLY A 534 -10.32 -14.58 -11.10
CA GLY A 534 -9.67 -15.90 -11.18
C GLY A 534 -8.52 -16.01 -12.19
N ASP A 535 -8.58 -15.22 -13.27
CA ASP A 535 -7.53 -15.16 -14.32
C ASP A 535 -6.80 -13.81 -14.33
N THR A 536 -7.03 -12.97 -13.32
CA THR A 536 -6.38 -11.65 -13.21
C THR A 536 -4.88 -11.80 -12.93
N PRO A 537 -4.02 -11.13 -13.71
CA PRO A 537 -2.61 -11.03 -13.37
C PRO A 537 -2.46 -10.27 -12.05
N PRO A 538 -1.52 -10.68 -11.18
CA PRO A 538 -1.32 -10.01 -9.90
C PRO A 538 -0.84 -8.55 -10.08
N VAL A 539 -0.13 -8.24 -11.16
CA VAL A 539 0.33 -6.88 -11.46
C VAL A 539 -0.24 -6.39 -12.77
N VAL A 540 -0.83 -5.19 -12.76
CA VAL A 540 -1.16 -4.45 -13.97
C VAL A 540 -0.41 -3.11 -13.98
N MET A 541 0.29 -2.81 -15.07
CA MET A 541 0.96 -1.53 -15.27
C MET A 541 0.30 -0.81 -16.43
N LEU A 542 -0.33 0.33 -16.14
CA LEU A 542 -0.99 1.15 -17.14
C LEU A 542 0.03 2.10 -17.78
N SER A 543 0.55 1.68 -18.93
CA SER A 543 1.45 2.48 -19.76
C SER A 543 0.61 3.44 -20.63
N ALA A 544 -0.11 4.33 -19.96
CA ALA A 544 -1.11 5.23 -20.53
C ALA A 544 -1.19 6.53 -19.72
N CYS A 545 -1.50 7.64 -20.38
CA CYS A 545 -1.51 8.98 -19.79
C CYS A 545 -2.74 9.26 -18.93
N HIS A 546 -2.58 9.92 -17.78
CA HIS A 546 -3.68 10.49 -16.99
C HIS A 546 -4.79 9.50 -16.58
N VAL A 547 -4.41 8.27 -16.24
CA VAL A 547 -5.33 7.18 -15.87
C VAL A 547 -5.68 7.10 -14.38
N ALA A 548 -4.98 7.85 -13.53
CA ALA A 548 -5.19 7.88 -12.09
C ALA A 548 -5.13 9.29 -11.46
N PRO A 549 -5.83 10.31 -12.01
CA PRO A 549 -5.89 11.63 -11.37
C PRO A 549 -6.65 11.56 -10.04
N ARG A 550 -6.18 12.35 -9.08
CA ARG A 550 -6.69 12.37 -7.71
C ARG A 550 -7.21 13.73 -7.28
N GLY A 551 -6.77 14.83 -7.89
CA GLY A 551 -7.14 16.19 -7.50
C GLY A 551 -8.63 16.47 -7.59
N ALA A 552 -9.28 16.05 -8.68
CA ALA A 552 -10.73 16.16 -8.84
C ALA A 552 -11.52 15.04 -8.14
N GLY A 553 -10.83 13.99 -7.68
CA GLY A 553 -11.45 12.76 -7.17
C GLY A 553 -12.13 11.97 -8.28
N ALA A 554 -11.40 11.72 -9.37
CA ALA A 554 -11.93 10.98 -10.50
C ALA A 554 -12.14 9.50 -10.14
N VAL A 555 -13.20 8.90 -10.70
CA VAL A 555 -13.27 7.44 -10.82
C VAL A 555 -12.16 7.01 -11.76
N SER A 556 -11.22 6.22 -11.25
CA SER A 556 -10.03 5.82 -12.00
C SER A 556 -10.05 4.34 -12.36
N VAL A 557 -9.57 4.02 -13.57
CA VAL A 557 -9.37 2.63 -14.02
C VAL A 557 -8.43 1.85 -13.09
N THR A 558 -7.51 2.53 -12.39
CA THR A 558 -6.64 1.87 -11.41
C THR A 558 -7.41 1.33 -10.21
N ASP A 559 -8.37 2.10 -9.68
CA ASP A 559 -9.23 1.64 -8.57
C ASP A 559 -10.20 0.54 -9.04
N LEU A 560 -10.70 0.65 -10.27
CA LEU A 560 -11.57 -0.35 -10.89
C LEU A 560 -10.87 -1.71 -11.08
N LEU A 561 -9.58 -1.69 -11.43
CA LEU A 561 -8.79 -2.92 -11.59
C LEU A 561 -8.54 -3.63 -10.26
N LEU A 562 -8.35 -2.89 -9.15
CA LEU A 562 -8.31 -3.51 -7.82
C LEU A 562 -9.61 -4.24 -7.51
N ARG A 563 -10.75 -3.65 -7.87
CA ARG A 563 -12.07 -4.28 -7.72
C ARG A 563 -12.23 -5.51 -8.62
N GLU A 564 -11.60 -5.53 -9.80
CA GLU A 564 -11.58 -6.73 -10.67
C GLU A 564 -10.69 -7.86 -10.12
N GLY A 565 -9.96 -7.63 -9.02
CA GLY A 565 -9.13 -8.64 -8.36
C GLY A 565 -7.64 -8.54 -8.68
N VAL A 566 -7.19 -7.44 -9.30
CA VAL A 566 -5.75 -7.18 -9.48
C VAL A 566 -5.12 -6.80 -8.13
N LEU A 567 -3.98 -7.41 -7.80
CA LEU A 567 -3.34 -7.19 -6.51
C LEU A 567 -2.64 -5.83 -6.44
N ALA A 568 -1.95 -5.42 -7.51
CA ALA A 568 -1.23 -4.16 -7.60
C ALA A 568 -1.38 -3.50 -8.97
N VAL A 569 -1.69 -2.21 -9.00
CA VAL A 569 -1.84 -1.45 -10.24
C VAL A 569 -0.95 -0.21 -10.22
N LEU A 570 -0.11 -0.06 -11.25
CA LEU A 570 0.63 1.18 -11.50
C LEU A 570 -0.14 2.05 -12.48
N GLY A 571 -0.31 3.34 -12.18
CA GLY A 571 -0.89 4.31 -13.10
C GLY A 571 -0.29 5.71 -12.98
N THR A 572 -0.61 6.57 -13.95
CA THR A 572 -0.11 7.94 -14.02
C THR A 572 -1.17 8.96 -13.59
N GLN A 573 -0.79 9.92 -12.75
CA GLN A 573 -1.65 11.01 -12.29
C GLN A 573 -1.84 12.10 -13.33
N VAL A 574 -0.86 12.30 -14.20
CA VAL A 574 -0.85 13.35 -15.22
C VAL A 574 -0.52 12.74 -16.59
N PRO A 575 -0.76 13.47 -17.70
CA PRO A 575 -0.19 13.12 -18.99
C PRO A 575 1.33 12.93 -18.95
N VAL A 576 1.82 11.82 -19.50
CA VAL A 576 3.25 11.48 -19.56
C VAL A 576 3.71 11.41 -21.01
N ARG A 577 4.99 11.63 -21.26
CA ARG A 577 5.53 11.50 -22.61
C ARG A 577 5.83 10.04 -22.92
N VAL A 578 5.42 9.59 -24.11
CA VAL A 578 5.56 8.18 -24.53
C VAL A 578 7.02 7.70 -24.51
N ASP A 579 7.98 8.54 -24.91
CA ASP A 579 9.40 8.20 -24.90
C ASP A 579 9.95 8.02 -23.48
N ARG A 580 9.53 8.87 -22.54
CA ARG A 580 9.93 8.79 -21.13
C ARG A 580 9.26 7.61 -20.42
N ASN A 581 7.97 7.40 -20.66
CA ASN A 581 7.21 6.26 -20.14
C ASN A 581 7.80 4.93 -20.62
N ALA A 582 8.08 4.79 -21.92
CA ALA A 582 8.72 3.61 -22.48
C ALA A 582 10.08 3.31 -21.83
N MET A 583 10.94 4.33 -21.69
CA MET A 583 12.22 4.21 -21.00
C MET A 583 12.05 3.79 -19.53
N LEU A 584 11.06 4.34 -18.81
CA LEU A 584 10.81 4.00 -17.41
C LEU A 584 10.38 2.54 -17.27
N MET A 585 9.51 2.05 -18.16
CA MET A 585 9.08 0.64 -18.18
C MET A 585 10.23 -0.31 -18.52
N VAL A 586 11.09 0.04 -19.50
CA VAL A 586 12.29 -0.74 -19.81
C VAL A 586 13.24 -0.79 -18.62
N ARG A 587 13.48 0.34 -17.95
CA ARG A 587 14.31 0.39 -16.73
C ARG A 587 13.72 -0.47 -15.62
N PHE A 588 12.41 -0.46 -15.45
CA PHE A 588 11.72 -1.32 -14.49
C PHE A 588 12.00 -2.80 -14.78
N LEU A 589 11.74 -3.26 -16.02
CA LEU A 589 11.99 -4.65 -16.41
C LEU A 589 13.46 -5.05 -16.27
N ALA A 590 14.40 -4.15 -16.59
CA ALA A 590 15.82 -4.40 -16.40
C ALA A 590 16.20 -4.60 -14.92
N ASN A 591 15.63 -3.82 -14.01
CA ASN A 591 15.87 -3.98 -12.56
C ASN A 591 15.19 -5.24 -12.00
N VAL A 592 14.03 -5.63 -12.55
CA VAL A 592 13.43 -6.93 -12.24
C VAL A 592 14.38 -8.06 -12.68
N VAL A 593 14.91 -8.03 -13.91
CA VAL A 593 15.88 -9.03 -14.38
C VAL A 593 17.11 -9.11 -13.49
N GLU A 594 17.66 -7.95 -13.09
CA GLU A 594 18.83 -7.89 -12.23
C GLU A 594 18.57 -8.57 -10.88
N GLU A 595 17.42 -8.31 -10.25
CA GLU A 595 17.04 -8.98 -9.00
C GLU A 595 16.81 -10.48 -9.18
N LEU A 596 16.23 -10.91 -10.30
CA LEU A 596 16.02 -12.34 -10.57
C LEU A 596 17.35 -13.08 -10.78
N LYS A 597 18.35 -12.43 -11.38
CA LYS A 597 19.69 -13.00 -11.59
C LYS A 597 20.58 -12.91 -10.34
N HIS A 598 20.43 -11.83 -9.57
CA HIS A 598 21.23 -11.52 -8.40
C HIS A 598 20.32 -11.16 -7.21
N PRO A 599 19.63 -12.15 -6.61
CA PRO A 599 18.68 -11.90 -5.54
C PRO A 599 19.34 -11.31 -4.30
N GLY A 600 18.63 -10.39 -3.65
CA GLY A 600 19.04 -9.79 -2.37
C GLY A 600 19.07 -8.27 -2.36
N HIS A 601 18.92 -7.59 -3.50
CA HIS A 601 18.90 -6.12 -3.53
C HIS A 601 17.51 -5.59 -3.17
N PHE A 602 16.47 -6.25 -3.64
CA PHE A 602 15.07 -5.87 -3.43
C PHE A 602 14.30 -6.97 -2.71
N ALA A 603 13.36 -6.61 -1.83
CA ALA A 603 12.53 -7.60 -1.15
C ALA A 603 11.20 -7.82 -1.89
N THR A 604 10.70 -6.76 -2.51
CA THR A 604 9.38 -6.70 -3.11
C THR A 604 9.39 -5.92 -4.42
N LEU A 605 8.31 -6.04 -5.20
CA LEU A 605 8.07 -5.23 -6.38
C LEU A 605 8.07 -3.73 -6.08
N LEU A 606 7.55 -3.36 -4.91
CA LEU A 606 7.50 -1.97 -4.47
C LEU A 606 8.91 -1.38 -4.30
N ASP A 607 9.87 -2.16 -3.82
CA ASP A 607 11.27 -1.73 -3.69
C ASP A 607 11.91 -1.50 -5.07
N VAL A 608 11.67 -2.42 -6.02
CA VAL A 608 12.14 -2.27 -7.41
C VAL A 608 11.58 -1.01 -8.03
N TRP A 609 10.28 -0.79 -7.87
CA TRP A 609 9.63 0.41 -8.40
C TRP A 609 10.22 1.68 -7.80
N HIS A 610 10.36 1.75 -6.48
CA HIS A 610 10.97 2.90 -5.80
C HIS A 610 12.37 3.18 -6.33
N HIS A 611 13.20 2.14 -6.48
CA HIS A 611 14.54 2.27 -7.02
C HIS A 611 14.52 2.86 -8.44
N VAL A 612 13.64 2.33 -9.30
CA VAL A 612 13.48 2.79 -10.68
C VAL A 612 13.03 4.25 -10.72
N GLN A 613 12.00 4.60 -9.94
CA GLN A 613 11.42 5.93 -9.87
C GLN A 613 12.42 6.97 -9.32
N ALA A 614 13.01 6.71 -8.15
CA ALA A 614 13.98 7.62 -7.54
C ALA A 614 15.26 7.75 -8.40
N GLY A 615 15.78 6.63 -8.91
CA GLY A 615 16.95 6.61 -9.78
C GLY A 615 16.70 7.23 -11.16
N ASN A 616 15.44 7.54 -11.54
CA ASN A 616 15.12 8.16 -12.82
C ASN A 616 15.37 9.68 -12.85
N ALA A 617 15.66 10.31 -11.70
CA ALA A 617 15.91 11.75 -11.61
C ALA A 617 16.91 12.27 -12.65
N VAL A 618 17.97 11.48 -12.93
CA VAL A 618 18.96 11.81 -13.97
C VAL A 618 18.35 11.90 -15.37
N ASN A 619 17.40 11.04 -15.73
CA ASN A 619 16.76 11.08 -17.04
C ASN A 619 15.69 12.17 -17.12
N ASP A 620 15.01 12.48 -16.02
CA ASP A 620 14.06 13.60 -15.97
C ASP A 620 14.82 14.92 -16.21
N ILE A 621 16.00 15.08 -15.61
CA ILE A 621 16.89 16.23 -15.82
C ILE A 621 17.45 16.25 -17.24
N LEU A 622 18.15 15.19 -17.66
CA LEU A 622 18.85 15.16 -18.94
C LEU A 622 17.89 15.14 -20.14
N GLY A 623 16.70 14.56 -19.96
CA GLY A 623 15.62 14.52 -20.94
C GLY A 623 14.79 15.80 -21.04
N ALA A 624 15.15 16.86 -20.31
CA ALA A 624 14.38 18.11 -20.29
C ALA A 624 14.59 18.97 -21.55
N SER A 625 15.72 18.83 -22.24
CA SER A 625 15.98 19.55 -23.50
C SER A 625 16.90 18.75 -24.42
N ARG A 626 16.80 19.00 -25.73
CA ARG A 626 17.72 18.41 -26.72
C ARG A 626 19.19 18.72 -26.43
N SER A 627 19.48 19.90 -25.88
CA SER A 627 20.83 20.30 -25.49
C SER A 627 21.40 19.42 -24.38
N LEU A 628 20.60 19.14 -23.35
CA LEU A 628 20.98 18.24 -22.26
C LEU A 628 21.09 16.79 -22.74
N GLN A 629 20.14 16.32 -23.56
CA GLN A 629 20.19 14.97 -24.15
C GLN A 629 21.44 14.77 -25.00
N ASN A 630 21.75 15.73 -25.88
CA ASN A 630 22.94 15.64 -26.73
C ASN A 630 24.22 15.69 -25.90
N TRP A 631 24.27 16.52 -24.85
CA TRP A 631 25.42 16.56 -23.93
C TRP A 631 25.58 15.23 -23.17
N ALA A 632 24.47 14.64 -22.70
CA ALA A 632 24.45 13.37 -21.98
C ALA A 632 25.03 12.20 -22.80
N LEU A 633 24.72 12.18 -24.10
CA LEU A 633 25.05 11.10 -25.03
C LEU A 633 26.32 11.35 -25.84
N LYS A 634 26.93 12.53 -25.74
CA LYS A 634 28.10 12.89 -26.55
C LYS A 634 29.30 12.02 -26.15
N ASP A 635 29.78 11.23 -27.10
CA ASP A 635 31.05 10.53 -27.00
C ASP A 635 32.19 11.53 -27.30
N SER A 636 33.10 11.76 -26.35
CA SER A 636 34.22 12.71 -26.51
C SER A 636 35.48 12.04 -27.07
N GLY A 637 35.34 11.00 -27.89
CA GLY A 637 36.46 10.38 -28.63
C GLY A 637 37.51 9.65 -27.77
N SER A 638 37.30 9.60 -26.46
CA SER A 638 38.06 8.82 -25.45
C SER A 638 37.40 8.78 -24.06
N SER A 639 36.28 9.50 -23.86
CA SER A 639 35.57 9.57 -22.57
C SER A 639 34.28 8.75 -22.59
N ILE A 640 34.00 8.06 -21.50
CA ILE A 640 32.69 7.47 -21.22
C ILE A 640 31.60 8.56 -21.37
N PRO A 641 30.45 8.30 -22.04
CA PRO A 641 29.35 9.26 -22.11
C PRO A 641 28.91 9.75 -20.73
N VAL A 642 28.49 11.02 -20.62
CA VAL A 642 28.17 11.66 -19.33
C VAL A 642 27.13 10.89 -18.53
N LEU A 643 26.06 10.40 -19.19
CA LEU A 643 25.05 9.59 -18.51
C LEU A 643 25.65 8.30 -17.93
N THR A 644 26.52 7.63 -18.71
CA THR A 644 27.19 6.40 -18.27
C THR A 644 28.19 6.67 -17.15
N ASP A 645 28.98 7.74 -17.22
CA ASP A 645 29.92 8.11 -16.14
C ASP A 645 29.17 8.48 -14.85
N PHE A 646 28.05 9.20 -14.97
CA PHE A 646 27.15 9.47 -13.85
C PHE A 646 26.67 8.17 -13.20
N MET A 647 26.10 7.25 -13.99
CA MET A 647 25.48 6.03 -13.49
C MET A 647 26.50 5.06 -12.89
N MET A 648 27.65 4.87 -13.54
CA MET A 648 28.60 3.80 -13.18
C MET A 648 29.65 4.26 -12.17
N ASN A 649 30.09 5.52 -12.22
CA ASN A 649 31.26 5.98 -11.47
C ASN A 649 30.94 7.09 -10.46
N ARG A 650 30.11 8.08 -10.83
CA ARG A 650 30.02 9.34 -10.09
C ARG A 650 28.85 9.43 -9.11
N SER A 651 27.81 8.62 -9.24
CA SER A 651 26.59 8.74 -8.40
C SER A 651 26.58 7.83 -7.16
N LYS A 652 27.33 6.73 -7.17
CA LYS A 652 27.31 5.71 -6.10
C LYS A 652 27.62 6.33 -4.72
N GLY A 653 26.69 6.18 -3.77
CA GLY A 653 26.83 6.69 -2.40
C GLY A 653 26.69 8.21 -2.25
N ARG A 654 26.42 8.96 -3.33
CA ARG A 654 26.37 10.43 -3.33
C ARG A 654 24.96 11.01 -3.46
N LEU A 655 23.97 10.14 -3.67
CA LEU A 655 22.57 10.48 -3.87
C LEU A 655 21.77 10.21 -2.59
N ARG A 656 21.40 11.27 -1.87
CA ARG A 656 20.66 11.16 -0.60
C ARG A 656 19.16 11.03 -0.87
N ARG A 657 18.50 10.17 -0.09
CA ARG A 657 17.03 10.07 -0.05
C ARG A 657 16.44 11.44 0.29
N GLY A 658 15.35 11.81 -0.39
CA GLY A 658 14.70 13.12 -0.21
C GLY A 658 15.41 14.31 -0.88
N ARG A 659 16.61 14.13 -1.44
CA ARG A 659 17.38 15.19 -2.13
C ARG A 659 17.92 14.74 -3.49
N ILE A 660 17.22 13.77 -4.11
CA ILE A 660 17.72 13.05 -5.27
C ILE A 660 18.00 13.97 -6.46
N TYR A 661 17.13 14.96 -6.70
CA TYR A 661 17.28 15.92 -7.79
C TYR A 661 18.42 16.91 -7.54
N GLU A 662 18.48 17.48 -6.33
CA GLU A 662 19.56 18.38 -5.90
C GLU A 662 20.93 17.70 -6.00
N ASP A 663 21.04 16.47 -5.50
CA ASP A 663 22.29 15.71 -5.54
C ASP A 663 22.66 15.28 -6.96
N THR A 664 21.68 14.96 -7.81
CA THR A 664 21.90 14.66 -9.23
C THR A 664 22.41 15.88 -9.98
N GLU A 665 21.81 17.05 -9.78
CA GLU A 665 22.29 18.32 -10.36
C GLU A 665 23.73 18.62 -9.94
N ARG A 666 24.06 18.42 -8.66
CA ARG A 666 25.42 18.63 -8.14
C ARG A 666 26.44 17.76 -8.87
N VAL A 667 26.18 16.46 -8.97
CA VAL A 667 27.11 15.53 -9.64
C VAL A 667 27.23 15.84 -11.14
N LEU A 668 26.12 16.13 -11.82
CA LEU A 668 26.16 16.51 -13.24
C LEU A 668 26.90 17.85 -13.45
N ALA A 669 26.77 18.79 -12.52
CA ALA A 669 27.47 20.07 -12.57
C ALA A 669 28.99 19.90 -12.43
N GLU A 670 29.45 18.99 -11.56
CA GLU A 670 30.88 18.63 -11.43
C GLU A 670 31.44 18.07 -12.74
N ILE A 671 30.74 17.10 -13.35
CA ILE A 671 31.13 16.54 -14.66
C ILE A 671 31.20 17.67 -15.70
N ALA A 672 30.22 18.58 -15.70
CA ALA A 672 30.20 19.71 -16.61
C ALA A 672 31.35 20.71 -16.37
N ASP A 673 31.75 20.95 -15.12
CA ASP A 673 32.88 21.81 -14.78
C ASP A 673 34.20 21.23 -15.30
N GLU A 674 34.42 19.92 -15.12
CA GLU A 674 35.59 19.20 -15.66
C GLU A 674 35.67 19.27 -17.19
N MET A 675 34.51 19.33 -17.87
CA MET A 675 34.42 19.49 -19.33
C MET A 675 34.46 20.96 -19.80
N GLY A 676 34.62 21.93 -18.90
CA GLY A 676 34.59 23.37 -19.23
C GLY A 676 33.22 23.90 -19.66
N MET A 677 32.13 23.20 -19.32
CA MET A 677 30.75 23.51 -19.70
C MET A 677 29.84 23.89 -18.52
N GLY A 678 30.36 23.96 -17.30
CA GLY A 678 29.54 24.09 -16.08
C GLY A 678 28.56 25.26 -16.05
N SER A 679 28.97 26.46 -16.48
CA SER A 679 28.07 27.62 -16.54
C SER A 679 26.90 27.41 -17.51
N LYS A 680 27.17 26.78 -18.65
CA LYS A 680 26.19 26.47 -19.69
C LYS A 680 25.19 25.41 -19.22
N VAL A 681 25.69 24.33 -18.62
CA VAL A 681 24.86 23.22 -18.11
C VAL A 681 23.99 23.68 -16.94
N ARG A 682 24.53 24.43 -15.98
CA ARG A 682 23.74 25.02 -14.89
C ARG A 682 22.65 25.97 -15.39
N ASN A 683 22.88 26.69 -16.49
CA ASN A 683 21.83 27.49 -17.11
C ASN A 683 20.70 26.63 -17.69
N TRP A 684 21.01 25.46 -18.27
CA TRP A 684 20.00 24.52 -18.76
C TRP A 684 19.14 23.93 -17.64
N PHE A 685 19.72 23.64 -16.47
CA PHE A 685 18.95 23.20 -15.28
C PHE A 685 17.94 24.25 -14.82
N ARG A 686 18.24 25.54 -15.01
CA ARG A 686 17.38 26.65 -14.58
C ARG A 686 16.39 27.08 -15.65
N ARG A 687 16.78 27.05 -16.93
CA ARG A 687 16.01 27.59 -18.06
C ARG A 687 16.05 26.65 -19.26
N PRO A 688 14.91 26.03 -19.63
CA PRO A 688 13.59 26.11 -18.97
C PRO A 688 13.53 25.33 -17.64
N GLY A 689 14.54 24.51 -17.36
CA GLY A 689 14.52 23.51 -16.28
C GLY A 689 13.79 22.25 -16.69
N TYR A 690 13.40 21.43 -15.71
CA TYR A 690 12.83 20.10 -15.94
C TYR A 690 11.60 19.84 -15.07
N VAL A 691 10.83 18.83 -15.45
CA VAL A 691 9.67 18.31 -14.72
C VAL A 691 10.01 16.91 -14.21
N PRO A 692 9.79 16.61 -12.92
CA PRO A 692 10.02 15.29 -12.35
C PRO A 692 8.88 14.32 -12.75
N GLU A 693 8.71 14.08 -14.05
CA GLU A 693 7.59 13.32 -14.62
C GLU A 693 7.48 11.92 -14.02
N SER A 694 8.61 11.28 -13.70
CA SER A 694 8.63 9.96 -13.05
C SER A 694 7.96 9.92 -11.68
N MET A 695 7.84 11.07 -10.98
CA MET A 695 7.21 11.16 -9.66
C MET A 695 5.68 11.16 -9.71
N PHE A 696 5.08 11.35 -10.90
CA PHE A 696 3.61 11.36 -11.08
C PHE A 696 3.00 9.98 -11.35
N TYR A 697 3.79 8.92 -11.17
CA TYR A 697 3.31 7.56 -11.17
C TYR A 697 2.96 7.14 -9.74
N LEU A 698 1.84 6.45 -9.55
CA LEU A 698 1.50 5.84 -8.28
C LEU A 698 1.18 4.35 -8.42
N PHE A 699 1.56 3.59 -7.39
CA PHE A 699 1.04 2.26 -7.16
C PHE A 699 -0.18 2.31 -6.24
N VAL A 700 -1.25 1.65 -6.66
CA VAL A 700 -2.40 1.33 -5.80
C VAL A 700 -2.47 -0.16 -5.56
N GLY A 701 -3.06 -0.57 -4.42
CA GLY A 701 -3.11 -1.98 -4.03
C GLY A 701 -1.83 -2.41 -3.33
N ARG A 702 -1.48 -3.70 -3.44
CA ARG A 702 -0.51 -4.44 -2.61
C ARG A 702 0.79 -4.86 -3.33
N PRO A 703 1.55 -3.96 -4.02
CA PRO A 703 2.81 -4.33 -4.67
C PRO A 703 3.86 -4.86 -3.67
N GLU A 704 3.75 -4.47 -2.41
CA GLU A 704 4.61 -4.90 -1.32
C GLU A 704 4.39 -6.37 -0.89
N ARG A 705 3.40 -7.07 -1.46
CA ARG A 705 3.16 -8.51 -1.29
C ARG A 705 3.67 -9.35 -2.46
N ILE A 706 4.33 -8.71 -3.42
CA ILE A 706 4.82 -9.37 -4.64
C ILE A 706 6.32 -9.52 -4.49
N HIS A 707 6.77 -10.74 -4.27
CA HIS A 707 8.16 -11.08 -4.00
C HIS A 707 8.80 -11.67 -5.24
N LEU A 708 9.95 -11.11 -5.63
CA LEU A 708 10.71 -11.55 -6.80
C LEU A 708 11.54 -12.82 -6.51
N GLY A 709 11.99 -13.00 -5.27
CA GLY A 709 12.74 -14.16 -4.79
C GLY A 709 11.99 -14.99 -3.74
N HIS A 710 12.51 -16.17 -3.42
CA HIS A 710 11.90 -17.09 -2.47
C HIS A 710 11.85 -16.50 -1.04
N VAL A 711 10.66 -16.12 -0.59
CA VAL A 711 10.42 -15.63 0.78
C VAL A 711 10.77 -16.70 1.82
N VAL A 712 10.48 -17.96 1.50
CA VAL A 712 10.75 -19.12 2.37
C VAL A 712 12.26 -19.26 2.62
N SER A 713 13.13 -19.07 1.63
CA SER A 713 14.58 -19.17 1.85
C SER A 713 15.11 -18.03 2.72
N ARG A 714 14.49 -16.85 2.71
CA ARG A 714 14.84 -15.77 3.66
C ARG A 714 14.44 -16.13 5.08
N VAL A 715 13.23 -16.62 5.31
CA VAL A 715 12.77 -17.05 6.65
C VAL A 715 13.52 -18.27 7.16
N GLU A 716 13.76 -19.25 6.30
CA GLU A 716 14.54 -20.44 6.62
C GLU A 716 16.00 -20.09 6.90
N SER A 717 16.57 -19.07 6.25
CA SER A 717 17.91 -18.57 6.62
C SER A 717 17.97 -18.00 8.04
N PHE A 718 16.84 -17.51 8.57
CA PHE A 718 16.71 -17.13 9.98
C PHE A 718 16.41 -18.31 10.90
N ARG A 719 15.81 -19.42 10.40
CA ARG A 719 15.55 -20.65 11.18
C ARG A 719 16.75 -21.61 11.25
N LEU A 720 17.55 -21.69 10.19
CA LEU A 720 18.57 -22.72 9.95
C LEU A 720 20.00 -22.28 10.23
N ARG A 721 20.20 -21.06 10.76
CA ARG A 721 21.43 -20.78 11.51
C ARG A 721 21.17 -21.25 12.93
N PRO A 722 21.75 -22.40 13.35
CA PRO A 722 21.48 -23.01 14.66
C PRO A 722 21.71 -22.05 15.82
#